data_AF-A0A978SYX1-F1
#
_entry.id   AF-A0A978SYX1-F1
#
_cell.length_a   1.000
_cell.length_b   1.000
_cell.length_c   1.000
_cell.angle_alpha   90.00
_cell.angle_beta   90.00
_cell.angle_gamma   90.00
#
_symmetry.space_group_name_H-M   'P 1'
#
loop_
_entity.id
_entity.type
_entity.pdbx_description
1 polymer ?
#
loop_
_entity_poly.entity_id
_entity_poly.type
_entity_poly.pdbx_seq_one_letter_code
_entity_poly.pdbx_strand_id
1 'polypeptide(L)'
;MEINRTETKNNTNPLPPFAKTVAKNVAIAIAASTCAVGINIQPVNAEGSRNLYPATATGFRANLEWRTSNISSNLWGGILQRRTLLKVYAQAGEYILLGSSAVDVLGTNGQKGDILVYNPGLVTGSIGSETIPTTPSFSCLNQRTSTGNPNQGKITSRAQELAGPDTIINPATATPGNIVINGYVPCFYQAPITGIYDIVIYGPNGFNTNVNPGPGDVTGSIPDHPNNFNSNQLSTVSSWDVTVRNSLTSTTDINGRLFTYALSLFTGNNGRPVNSTVYVVTTDGYRYQTDFRGIDPNGFMVYGNLEGFLDSDGVTPLYHDVRGNDALLSSLDGGVSLARPKFPIFFSDLKNPSIAVEAEKVLIALGIPTAPTTPTVSTPNFVGTAGSGSSYVNTGGTFNFNSNISGTYELIIKGSGSTDFDPANPLNRVLRGIMSAPGPQSVTWDGKDNSGNFFPIGSNYQTRVTVRAGEYHFPLLDVENSTQGGPSITLINPPAAHPLGNSVAFFNDRNYVTKNGTPITIQGCGINPPPGAPGFPGRSDPINGFDSVVNSSYRQFGTATGGNTNTPCTGSFGDVKGLDLWTYFPSVSQTGTFNVVPPPDLTITKTHTGNFTVGQNGTYTITVTNAATAGPTTGTITVVDTLPTGLTFVSASGTGWTCNAVGQTVTCTNPGPLPAGGSSQLILTVNATAAGSGNNTANVSTPGETNTGNNTATDPTVINPPPDLTITKTHTGNFTVGQNGTYTITVTNAATAGPTTGTITVVDTLPTGLTFVSASGTGWTCNAVGQTVTCTNPGPLAPGASSVINLTVNPTTPGEVSNSANVATPGESDTNNNSSTVTNTVTLPSADLSIVKTTNQTSVTPGGTISYTITVSNAGPSNVT
;
A
#
# COMPACT_ATOMS: atom_id res chain seq x y z
N MET A 1 -76.65 -24.34 -29.74
CA MET A 1 -76.71 -25.78 -29.41
C MET A 1 -75.28 -26.29 -29.53
N GLU A 2 -74.74 -26.75 -28.40
CA GLU A 2 -73.65 -27.73 -28.19
C GLU A 2 -72.49 -27.84 -29.19
N ILE A 3 -71.23 -27.60 -28.79
CA ILE A 3 -70.31 -28.44 -27.99
C ILE A 3 -69.60 -29.53 -28.82
N ASN A 4 -68.25 -29.51 -28.72
CA ASN A 4 -67.24 -30.58 -28.87
C ASN A 4 -66.84 -31.11 -30.27
N ARG A 5 -65.53 -31.05 -30.63
CA ARG A 5 -64.42 -32.04 -30.36
C ARG A 5 -64.66 -33.32 -31.19
N THR A 6 -63.77 -33.85 -32.04
CA THR A 6 -62.38 -34.32 -31.79
C THR A 6 -61.79 -34.92 -33.10
N GLU A 7 -60.45 -34.88 -33.27
CA GLU A 7 -59.57 -35.86 -33.99
C GLU A 7 -59.76 -36.13 -35.51
N THR A 8 -58.77 -36.43 -36.38
CA THR A 8 -57.37 -36.91 -36.30
C THR A 8 -56.59 -36.62 -37.61
N LYS A 9 -55.26 -36.52 -37.46
CA LYS A 9 -54.09 -36.50 -38.38
C LYS A 9 -54.23 -36.89 -39.87
N ASN A 10 -53.59 -36.10 -40.75
CA ASN A 10 -52.41 -36.56 -41.50
C ASN A 10 -51.58 -35.40 -42.10
N ASN A 11 -50.25 -35.58 -42.04
CA ASN A 11 -49.17 -34.70 -42.51
C ASN A 11 -49.27 -34.37 -44.01
N THR A 12 -49.05 -33.10 -44.37
CA THR A 12 -47.81 -32.60 -45.02
C THR A 12 -47.91 -31.08 -45.26
N ASN A 13 -47.01 -30.34 -44.60
CA ASN A 13 -46.59 -28.93 -44.77
C ASN A 13 -47.45 -27.92 -45.57
N PRO A 14 -47.84 -26.81 -44.92
CA PRO A 14 -47.96 -25.52 -45.57
C PRO A 14 -46.99 -24.48 -44.98
N LEU A 15 -46.25 -23.79 -45.84
CA LEU A 15 -45.89 -22.38 -45.61
C LEU A 15 -47.19 -21.58 -45.61
N PRO A 16 -47.45 -20.69 -44.63
CA PRO A 16 -47.81 -19.30 -44.97
C PRO A 16 -47.48 -18.30 -43.80
N PRO A 17 -48.01 -17.07 -43.73
CA PRO A 17 -47.83 -15.94 -44.64
C PRO A 17 -47.72 -14.57 -43.89
N PHE A 18 -47.67 -13.51 -44.69
CA PHE A 18 -47.95 -12.09 -44.39
C PHE A 18 -49.27 -11.79 -43.63
N ALA A 19 -49.29 -10.66 -42.88
CA ALA A 19 -50.22 -9.49 -43.00
C ALA A 19 -50.68 -8.90 -41.64
N LYS A 20 -50.36 -7.63 -41.33
CA LYS A 20 -51.18 -6.37 -41.43
C LYS A 20 -52.11 -6.02 -40.25
N THR A 21 -51.97 -4.79 -39.73
CA THR A 21 -53.02 -3.83 -39.26
C THR A 21 -52.42 -2.39 -39.34
N VAL A 22 -52.77 -1.46 -40.25
CA VAL A 22 -53.88 -0.42 -40.29
C VAL A 22 -53.77 0.60 -39.11
N ALA A 23 -53.69 1.95 -39.24
CA ALA A 23 -54.46 2.90 -40.06
C ALA A 23 -53.81 4.31 -40.30
N LYS A 24 -54.06 4.86 -41.51
CA LYS A 24 -54.25 6.24 -42.03
C LYS A 24 -53.96 7.51 -41.17
N ASN A 25 -53.27 8.50 -41.77
CA ASN A 25 -53.89 9.72 -42.35
C ASN A 25 -52.89 10.59 -43.17
N VAL A 26 -53.44 11.34 -44.12
CA VAL A 26 -52.85 12.02 -45.29
C VAL A 26 -52.44 13.46 -45.00
N ALA A 27 -51.31 13.93 -45.57
CA ALA A 27 -51.15 15.28 -46.12
C ALA A 27 -50.00 15.33 -47.14
N ILE A 28 -50.35 15.55 -48.41
CA ILE A 28 -49.44 15.88 -49.51
C ILE A 28 -49.36 17.40 -49.59
N ALA A 29 -48.15 17.96 -49.66
CA ALA A 29 -47.90 19.29 -50.20
C ALA A 29 -46.65 19.24 -51.09
N ILE A 30 -46.89 19.47 -52.38
CA ILE A 30 -45.91 19.58 -53.46
C ILE A 30 -45.25 20.96 -53.34
N ALA A 31 -43.93 21.03 -53.24
CA ALA A 31 -43.16 22.25 -53.47
C ALA A 31 -41.99 21.94 -54.41
N ALA A 32 -41.89 22.76 -55.46
CA ALA A 32 -41.11 22.57 -56.66
C ALA A 32 -39.60 22.39 -56.40
N SER A 33 -39.02 21.37 -57.05
CA SER A 33 -37.58 21.19 -57.18
C SER A 33 -37.01 22.26 -58.11
N THR A 34 -36.59 23.40 -57.55
CA THR A 34 -35.55 24.22 -58.17
C THR A 34 -34.22 23.47 -58.01
N CYS A 35 -33.63 23.09 -59.13
CA CYS A 35 -32.29 22.52 -59.21
C CYS A 35 -31.27 23.62 -58.89
N ALA A 36 -31.17 24.01 -57.61
CA ALA A 36 -30.02 24.71 -57.11
C ALA A 36 -28.93 23.66 -56.90
N VAL A 37 -27.88 23.71 -57.72
CA VAL A 37 -26.62 23.08 -57.37
C VAL A 37 -26.16 23.78 -56.10
N GLY A 38 -26.55 23.21 -54.96
CA GLY A 38 -26.02 23.57 -53.66
C GLY A 38 -24.55 23.22 -53.70
N ILE A 39 -23.72 24.20 -54.08
CA ILE A 39 -22.33 24.20 -53.70
C ILE A 39 -22.40 24.16 -52.16
N ASN A 40 -22.19 22.98 -51.59
CA ASN A 40 -21.83 22.87 -50.19
C ASN A 40 -20.48 23.56 -50.09
N ILE A 41 -20.52 24.88 -49.87
CA ILE A 41 -19.36 25.64 -49.45
C ILE A 41 -19.08 25.07 -48.06
N GLN A 42 -18.21 24.06 -48.00
CA GLN A 42 -17.60 23.66 -46.75
C GLN A 42 -17.08 24.95 -46.13
N PRO A 43 -17.49 25.33 -44.91
CA PRO A 43 -16.87 26.46 -44.25
C PRO A 43 -15.37 26.17 -44.27
N VAL A 44 -14.62 27.06 -44.92
CA VAL A 44 -13.17 27.01 -44.95
C VAL A 44 -12.76 27.32 -43.52
N ASN A 45 -12.60 26.27 -42.72
CA ASN A 45 -11.94 26.41 -41.44
C ASN A 45 -10.49 26.72 -41.81
N ALA A 46 -9.98 27.88 -41.39
CA ALA A 46 -8.55 28.12 -41.29
C ALA A 46 -8.18 28.05 -39.80
N GLU A 47 -6.89 28.12 -39.44
CA GLU A 47 -6.45 28.06 -38.04
C GLU A 47 -5.87 29.40 -37.55
N GLY A 48 -6.53 30.03 -36.57
CA GLY A 48 -6.10 31.30 -36.00
C GLY A 48 -7.15 31.99 -35.13
N SER A 49 -7.08 33.31 -35.04
CA SER A 49 -8.04 34.13 -34.28
C SER A 49 -9.47 34.00 -34.79
N ARG A 50 -9.68 33.61 -36.06
CA ARG A 50 -11.01 33.33 -36.61
C ARG A 50 -11.71 32.12 -35.97
N ASN A 51 -10.98 31.18 -35.38
CA ASN A 51 -11.57 30.04 -34.67
C ASN A 51 -11.97 30.42 -33.26
N LEU A 52 -11.17 31.28 -32.63
CA LEU A 52 -11.50 31.89 -31.34
C LEU A 52 -12.70 32.85 -31.46
N TYR A 53 -12.81 33.49 -32.63
CA TYR A 53 -13.87 34.44 -32.97
C TYR A 53 -14.46 34.08 -34.35
N PRO A 54 -15.31 33.05 -34.48
CA PRO A 54 -16.00 32.74 -35.74
C PRO A 54 -16.96 33.88 -36.16
N ALA A 55 -17.51 33.81 -37.38
CA ALA A 55 -18.48 34.82 -37.85
C ALA A 55 -19.71 34.96 -36.94
N THR A 56 -20.05 33.88 -36.21
CA THR A 56 -21.14 33.83 -35.23
C THR A 56 -20.71 34.19 -33.80
N ALA A 57 -19.44 34.56 -33.59
CA ALA A 57 -18.91 34.85 -32.26
C ALA A 57 -19.65 36.01 -31.60
N THR A 58 -19.92 35.84 -30.31
CA THR A 58 -20.55 36.84 -29.43
C THR A 58 -19.60 37.20 -28.29
N GLY A 59 -19.85 38.32 -27.61
CA GLY A 59 -18.98 38.82 -26.55
C GLY A 59 -17.82 39.64 -27.12
N PHE A 60 -16.65 39.54 -26.50
CA PHE A 60 -15.51 40.39 -26.76
C PHE A 60 -14.29 39.62 -27.26
N ARG A 61 -13.47 40.31 -28.04
CA ARG A 61 -12.16 39.86 -28.49
C ARG A 61 -11.13 40.05 -27.38
N ALA A 62 -10.44 38.98 -27.04
CA ALA A 62 -9.18 39.04 -26.32
C ALA A 62 -8.01 38.93 -27.31
N ASN A 63 -7.12 39.92 -27.30
CA ASN A 63 -5.94 39.96 -28.16
C ASN A 63 -4.92 38.92 -27.69
N LEU A 64 -4.16 38.35 -28.63
CA LEU A 64 -3.01 37.50 -28.34
C LEU A 64 -1.88 38.32 -27.72
N GLU A 65 -1.24 37.81 -26.67
CA GLU A 65 -0.12 38.50 -26.02
C GLU A 65 1.25 37.89 -26.34
N TRP A 66 2.25 38.77 -26.48
CA TRP A 66 3.67 38.41 -26.50
C TRP A 66 4.49 39.34 -25.60
N ARG A 67 5.18 38.77 -24.61
CA ARG A 67 6.06 39.47 -23.67
C ARG A 67 7.30 38.62 -23.38
N THR A 68 8.46 39.23 -23.20
CA THR A 68 9.75 38.50 -23.09
C THR A 68 10.58 38.86 -21.85
N SER A 69 10.06 39.66 -20.90
CA SER A 69 10.89 40.11 -19.77
C SER A 69 11.50 38.93 -18.99
N ASN A 70 12.82 39.00 -18.88
CA ASN A 70 13.75 38.22 -18.09
C ASN A 70 13.74 38.59 -16.59
N ILE A 71 12.74 39.35 -16.14
CA ILE A 71 12.61 39.80 -14.77
C ILE A 71 11.68 38.82 -14.06
N SER A 72 12.20 38.07 -13.11
CA SER A 72 11.46 37.06 -12.34
C SER A 72 10.16 37.60 -11.71
N SER A 73 10.06 38.92 -11.51
CA SER A 73 8.89 39.59 -10.95
C SER A 73 7.64 39.65 -11.85
N ASN A 74 7.73 39.20 -13.11
CA ASN A 74 6.60 39.23 -14.07
C ASN A 74 6.12 37.82 -14.51
N LEU A 75 6.56 36.77 -13.82
CA LEU A 75 6.15 35.40 -14.11
C LEU A 75 4.93 35.02 -13.26
N TRP A 76 3.92 34.41 -13.88
CA TRP A 76 2.78 33.85 -13.16
C TRP A 76 3.23 32.65 -12.33
N GLY A 77 2.91 32.67 -11.04
CA GLY A 77 3.40 31.66 -10.08
C GLY A 77 4.92 31.52 -10.07
N GLY A 78 5.67 32.53 -10.53
CA GLY A 78 7.13 32.47 -10.66
C GLY A 78 7.65 31.57 -11.78
N ILE A 79 6.79 30.95 -12.60
CA ILE A 79 7.22 29.93 -13.58
C ILE A 79 6.69 30.11 -15.01
N LEU A 80 5.61 30.86 -15.24
CA LEU A 80 5.02 31.05 -16.57
C LEU A 80 5.20 32.47 -17.10
N GLN A 81 5.65 32.59 -18.34
CA GLN A 81 5.77 33.87 -19.04
C GLN A 81 4.43 34.24 -19.68
N ARG A 82 3.98 35.49 -19.47
CA ARG A 82 2.73 36.03 -20.05
C ARG A 82 2.85 36.27 -21.55
N ARG A 83 2.88 35.19 -22.33
CA ARG A 83 2.99 35.17 -23.80
C ARG A 83 2.38 33.89 -24.35
N THR A 84 1.94 33.94 -25.60
CA THR A 84 1.50 32.75 -26.33
C THR A 84 2.58 32.33 -27.33
N LEU A 85 3.10 31.11 -27.17
CA LEU A 85 3.98 30.47 -28.15
C LEU A 85 3.15 29.46 -28.95
N LEU A 86 2.81 29.83 -30.18
CA LEU A 86 2.05 28.95 -31.07
C LEU A 86 2.97 27.86 -31.64
N LYS A 87 2.40 26.68 -31.87
CA LYS A 87 3.08 25.52 -32.43
C LYS A 87 2.26 24.98 -33.58
N VAL A 88 2.91 24.63 -34.69
CA VAL A 88 2.23 24.07 -35.85
C VAL A 88 2.99 22.86 -36.38
N TYR A 89 2.27 21.76 -36.56
CA TYR A 89 2.83 20.60 -37.25
C TYR A 89 2.77 20.82 -38.77
N ALA A 90 3.89 20.65 -39.46
CA ALA A 90 3.96 20.67 -40.91
C ALA A 90 4.83 19.54 -41.43
N GLN A 91 4.45 18.96 -42.56
CA GLN A 91 5.21 17.96 -43.29
C GLN A 91 6.15 18.66 -44.27
N ALA A 92 7.29 18.02 -44.56
CA ALA A 92 8.25 18.56 -45.52
C ALA A 92 7.56 18.89 -46.86
N GLY A 93 7.77 20.11 -47.34
CA GLY A 93 7.21 20.63 -48.60
C GLY A 93 5.88 21.36 -48.47
N GLU A 94 5.12 21.18 -47.38
CA GLU A 94 3.92 21.98 -47.10
C GLU A 94 4.28 23.44 -46.77
N TYR A 95 3.30 24.33 -46.89
CA TYR A 95 3.44 25.75 -46.62
C TYR A 95 2.68 26.14 -45.35
N ILE A 96 3.39 26.84 -44.46
CA ILE A 96 2.82 27.54 -43.31
C ILE A 96 2.55 28.99 -43.76
N LEU A 97 1.28 29.36 -43.84
CA LEU A 97 0.79 30.68 -44.24
C LEU A 97 0.47 31.50 -43.00
N LEU A 98 0.95 32.73 -42.97
CA LEU A 98 1.06 33.56 -41.78
C LEU A 98 0.47 34.95 -42.02
N GLY A 99 -0.37 35.40 -41.08
CA GLY A 99 -0.97 36.72 -41.09
C GLY A 99 -1.12 37.30 -39.69
N SER A 100 -1.03 38.62 -39.58
CA SER A 100 -1.24 39.33 -38.32
C SER A 100 -1.70 40.77 -38.57
N SER A 101 -2.50 41.29 -37.64
CA SER A 101 -2.89 42.70 -37.58
C SER A 101 -1.76 43.64 -37.14
N ALA A 102 -0.60 43.10 -36.73
CA ALA A 102 0.54 43.87 -36.23
C ALA A 102 1.74 43.93 -37.19
N VAL A 103 1.78 43.10 -38.24
CA VAL A 103 2.92 43.02 -39.17
C VAL A 103 3.16 44.38 -39.82
N ASP A 104 4.39 44.89 -39.71
CA ASP A 104 4.81 46.18 -40.29
C ASP A 104 3.96 47.38 -39.84
N VAL A 105 3.29 47.26 -38.68
CA VAL A 105 2.67 48.40 -37.99
C VAL A 105 3.74 49.03 -37.10
N LEU A 106 4.01 50.31 -37.29
CA LEU A 106 5.00 51.06 -36.51
C LEU A 106 4.43 51.34 -35.11
N GLY A 107 5.06 50.76 -34.08
CA GLY A 107 4.73 50.99 -32.69
C GLY A 107 5.20 52.36 -32.18
N THR A 108 4.76 52.71 -30.97
CA THR A 108 5.08 54.00 -30.33
C THR A 108 6.54 54.13 -29.93
N ASN A 109 7.28 53.02 -29.88
CA ASN A 109 8.71 52.97 -29.61
C ASN A 109 9.58 52.85 -30.88
N GLY A 110 9.00 53.06 -32.05
CA GLY A 110 9.70 52.98 -33.35
C GLY A 110 10.02 51.57 -33.82
N GLN A 111 9.57 50.53 -33.10
CA GLN A 111 9.65 49.14 -33.55
C GLN A 111 8.44 48.79 -34.42
N LYS A 112 8.43 47.58 -34.99
CA LYS A 112 7.33 47.05 -35.79
C LYS A 112 6.96 45.65 -35.31
N GLY A 113 5.70 45.28 -35.43
CA GLY A 113 5.26 43.90 -35.23
C GLY A 113 5.74 42.99 -36.36
N ASP A 114 5.93 41.71 -36.05
CA ASP A 114 6.40 40.69 -37.00
C ASP A 114 5.83 39.31 -36.63
N ILE A 115 6.02 38.36 -37.54
CA ILE A 115 5.79 36.94 -37.36
C ILE A 115 7.09 36.20 -37.61
N LEU A 116 7.52 35.39 -36.64
CA LEU A 116 8.74 34.59 -36.72
C LEU A 116 8.40 33.10 -36.71
N VAL A 117 9.14 32.32 -37.50
CA VAL A 117 9.09 30.85 -37.46
C VAL A 117 10.45 30.32 -37.05
N TYR A 118 10.44 29.33 -36.18
CA TYR A 118 11.61 28.57 -35.78
C TYR A 118 11.42 27.10 -36.19
N ASN A 119 12.44 26.53 -36.83
CA ASN A 119 12.46 25.13 -37.20
C ASN A 119 12.36 24.20 -35.97
N PRO A 120 11.87 22.97 -36.16
CA PRO A 120 11.75 21.99 -35.09
C PRO A 120 13.05 21.85 -34.28
N GLY A 121 12.92 21.93 -32.96
CA GLY A 121 14.03 21.76 -32.00
C GLY A 121 14.88 23.00 -31.72
N LEU A 122 14.62 24.14 -32.38
CA LEU A 122 15.36 25.39 -32.09
C LEU A 122 14.91 26.07 -30.80
N VAL A 123 13.60 26.07 -30.50
CA VAL A 123 13.08 26.57 -29.23
C VAL A 123 13.23 25.48 -28.17
N THR A 124 13.81 25.83 -27.03
CA THR A 124 14.18 24.88 -25.97
C THR A 124 13.67 25.36 -24.61
N GLY A 125 13.92 24.60 -23.54
CA GLY A 125 13.51 24.96 -22.18
C GLY A 125 12.15 24.40 -21.78
N SER A 126 11.65 24.85 -20.63
CA SER A 126 10.40 24.34 -20.07
C SER A 126 9.18 24.98 -20.72
N ILE A 127 8.13 24.18 -20.93
CA ILE A 127 6.85 24.65 -21.46
C ILE A 127 6.31 25.80 -20.60
N GLY A 128 5.88 26.88 -21.25
CA GLY A 128 5.40 28.13 -20.64
C GLY A 128 6.49 29.12 -20.25
N SER A 129 7.77 28.76 -20.39
CA SER A 129 8.92 29.65 -20.17
C SER A 129 10.10 29.28 -21.07
N GLU A 130 9.81 29.00 -22.33
CA GLU A 130 10.77 28.53 -23.32
C GLU A 130 11.86 29.58 -23.62
N THR A 131 13.04 29.12 -23.99
CA THR A 131 14.12 29.96 -24.50
C THR A 131 14.00 30.08 -26.01
N ILE A 132 13.78 31.31 -26.48
CA ILE A 132 13.65 31.63 -27.91
C ILE A 132 15.02 32.08 -28.45
N PRO A 133 15.57 31.42 -29.49
CA PRO A 133 16.80 31.87 -30.12
C PRO A 133 16.68 33.28 -30.70
N THR A 134 17.79 34.02 -30.75
CA THR A 134 17.81 35.38 -31.31
C THR A 134 17.59 35.42 -32.82
N THR A 135 17.91 34.32 -33.51
CA THR A 135 17.83 34.24 -34.97
C THR A 135 16.71 33.27 -35.37
N PRO A 136 15.63 33.78 -35.98
CA PRO A 136 14.54 32.92 -36.46
C PRO A 136 14.93 32.23 -37.78
N SER A 137 14.26 31.13 -38.08
CA SER A 137 14.36 30.46 -39.39
C SER A 137 13.65 31.26 -40.50
N PHE A 138 12.69 32.10 -40.11
CA PHE A 138 11.94 32.97 -41.01
C PHE A 138 11.43 34.22 -40.27
N SER A 139 11.37 35.35 -40.98
CA SER A 139 10.70 36.58 -40.55
C SER A 139 9.79 37.08 -41.67
N CYS A 140 8.55 37.40 -41.32
CA CYS A 140 7.56 37.91 -42.26
C CYS A 140 7.95 39.31 -42.77
N LEU A 141 8.51 40.19 -41.92
CA LEU A 141 9.07 41.47 -42.34
C LEU A 141 10.19 41.30 -43.38
N ASN A 142 11.11 40.36 -43.16
CA ASN A 142 12.20 40.11 -44.11
C ASN A 142 11.67 39.61 -45.46
N GLN A 143 10.69 38.69 -45.46
CA GLN A 143 10.08 38.21 -46.70
C GLN A 143 9.31 39.33 -47.42
N ARG A 144 8.55 40.15 -46.68
CA ARG A 144 7.84 41.32 -47.21
C ARG A 144 8.79 42.31 -47.88
N THR A 145 9.96 42.54 -47.30
CA THR A 145 11.00 43.39 -47.92
C THR A 145 11.57 42.75 -49.19
N SER A 146 11.82 41.43 -49.19
CA SER A 146 12.40 40.76 -50.36
C SER A 146 11.43 40.63 -51.53
N THR A 147 10.13 40.45 -51.27
CA THR A 147 9.09 40.37 -52.32
C THR A 147 8.62 41.74 -52.81
N GLY A 148 8.83 42.79 -52.01
CA GLY A 148 8.37 44.14 -52.30
C GLY A 148 6.86 44.35 -52.17
N ASN A 149 6.10 43.39 -51.61
CA ASN A 149 4.65 43.50 -51.48
C ASN A 149 4.25 44.09 -50.11
N PRO A 150 3.76 45.35 -50.04
CA PRO A 150 3.40 46.00 -48.78
C PRO A 150 2.09 45.49 -48.16
N ASN A 151 1.38 44.54 -48.77
CA ASN A 151 0.21 43.91 -48.18
C ASN A 151 0.52 42.53 -47.59
N GLN A 152 1.72 41.99 -47.86
CA GLN A 152 2.12 40.68 -47.40
C GLN A 152 2.17 40.60 -45.87
N GLY A 153 1.50 39.59 -45.31
CA GLY A 153 1.39 39.29 -43.90
C GLY A 153 0.39 40.15 -43.11
N LYS A 154 -0.23 41.17 -43.73
CA LYS A 154 -1.12 42.11 -43.04
C LYS A 154 -2.57 41.64 -43.07
N ILE A 155 -3.17 41.50 -41.88
CA ILE A 155 -4.62 41.41 -41.71
C ILE A 155 -5.11 42.82 -41.32
N THR A 156 -5.91 43.45 -42.17
CA THR A 156 -6.36 44.84 -41.99
C THR A 156 -7.85 44.97 -41.74
N SER A 157 -8.61 43.88 -41.80
CA SER A 157 -10.04 43.87 -41.53
C SER A 157 -10.54 42.53 -41.01
N ARG A 158 -11.71 42.55 -40.40
CA ARG A 158 -12.48 41.39 -39.95
C ARG A 158 -12.90 40.51 -41.12
N ALA A 159 -13.18 41.11 -42.28
CA ALA A 159 -13.44 40.35 -43.49
C ALA A 159 -12.23 39.49 -43.90
N GLN A 160 -11.01 40.04 -43.81
CA GLN A 160 -9.77 39.30 -44.07
C GLN A 160 -9.47 38.24 -43.02
N GLU A 161 -9.66 38.57 -41.74
CA GLU A 161 -9.52 37.62 -40.64
C GLU A 161 -10.43 36.41 -40.83
N LEU A 162 -11.71 36.63 -41.18
CA LEU A 162 -12.67 35.57 -41.41
C LEU A 162 -12.38 34.78 -42.70
N ALA A 163 -11.91 35.46 -43.75
CA ALA A 163 -11.74 34.88 -45.08
C ALA A 163 -10.59 33.88 -45.18
N GLY A 164 -9.36 34.26 -44.84
CA GLY A 164 -8.25 33.37 -45.16
C GLY A 164 -6.97 34.04 -45.56
N PRO A 165 -5.85 33.30 -45.52
CA PRO A 165 -4.78 33.58 -46.44
C PRO A 165 -5.28 33.31 -47.87
N ASP A 166 -5.08 34.28 -48.76
CA ASP A 166 -5.28 34.06 -50.19
C ASP A 166 -4.17 33.19 -50.79
N THR A 167 -4.43 32.66 -51.97
CA THR A 167 -3.44 31.96 -52.79
C THR A 167 -2.33 32.91 -53.25
N ILE A 168 -1.12 32.39 -53.45
CA ILE A 168 0.01 33.10 -54.06
C ILE A 168 0.35 32.42 -55.39
N ILE A 169 0.23 33.18 -56.48
CA ILE A 169 0.52 32.69 -57.85
C ILE A 169 1.96 32.98 -58.29
N ASN A 170 2.61 33.98 -57.68
CA ASN A 170 4.03 34.25 -57.88
C ASN A 170 4.71 34.48 -56.53
N PRO A 171 5.51 33.50 -56.04
CA PRO A 171 6.20 33.61 -54.77
C PRO A 171 7.24 34.73 -54.72
N ALA A 172 7.90 35.06 -55.83
CA ALA A 172 8.98 36.06 -55.87
C ALA A 172 8.48 37.48 -55.55
N THR A 173 7.22 37.77 -55.86
CA THR A 173 6.56 39.08 -55.65
C THR A 173 5.39 38.99 -54.67
N ALA A 174 5.18 37.82 -54.06
CA ALA A 174 3.99 37.50 -53.26
C ALA A 174 2.69 37.94 -53.95
N THR A 175 2.56 37.70 -55.26
CA THR A 175 1.37 38.14 -56.01
C THR A 175 0.17 37.28 -55.62
N PRO A 176 -0.92 37.87 -55.09
CA PRO A 176 -2.11 37.12 -54.73
C PRO A 176 -2.84 36.60 -55.97
N GLY A 177 -3.44 35.42 -55.85
CA GLY A 177 -4.32 34.87 -56.88
C GLY A 177 -5.71 35.50 -56.90
N ASN A 178 -6.13 36.20 -55.83
CA ASN A 178 -7.47 36.74 -55.62
C ASN A 178 -8.57 35.68 -55.77
N ILE A 179 -8.30 34.47 -55.29
CA ILE A 179 -9.23 33.34 -55.37
C ILE A 179 -10.03 33.21 -54.08
N VAL A 180 -9.39 33.45 -52.93
CA VAL A 180 -10.08 33.51 -51.64
C VAL A 180 -10.69 34.90 -51.51
N ILE A 181 -12.02 34.98 -51.60
CA ILE A 181 -12.76 36.26 -51.51
C ILE A 181 -12.45 36.93 -50.17
N ASN A 182 -12.01 38.19 -50.22
CA ASN A 182 -11.53 38.96 -49.07
C ASN A 182 -10.30 38.37 -48.36
N GLY A 183 -9.58 37.41 -48.95
CA GLY A 183 -8.36 36.86 -48.36
C GLY A 183 -7.25 37.91 -48.23
N TYR A 184 -6.43 37.80 -47.19
CA TYR A 184 -5.23 38.63 -47.05
C TYR A 184 -4.05 37.99 -47.80
N VAL A 185 -3.04 38.77 -48.16
CA VAL A 185 -1.82 38.25 -48.81
C VAL A 185 -0.93 37.63 -47.73
N PRO A 186 -0.69 36.31 -47.68
CA PRO A 186 0.07 35.71 -46.60
C PRO A 186 1.58 35.89 -46.73
N CYS A 187 2.26 36.00 -45.58
CA CYS A 187 3.63 35.53 -45.46
C CYS A 187 3.63 34.00 -45.54
N PHE A 188 4.64 33.40 -46.15
CA PHE A 188 4.66 31.94 -46.35
C PHE A 188 6.03 31.36 -46.07
N TYR A 189 6.03 30.24 -45.35
CA TYR A 189 7.23 29.45 -45.06
C TYR A 189 7.02 28.01 -45.52
N GLN A 190 7.85 27.54 -46.45
CA GLN A 190 7.81 26.14 -46.86
C GLN A 190 8.59 25.30 -45.85
N ALA A 191 7.93 24.33 -45.23
CA ALA A 191 8.53 23.47 -44.22
C ALA A 191 9.67 22.64 -44.85
N PRO A 192 10.95 22.85 -44.45
CA PRO A 192 12.07 22.08 -45.01
C PRO A 192 12.08 20.62 -44.53
N ILE A 193 11.53 20.36 -43.35
CA ILE A 193 11.46 19.04 -42.73
C ILE A 193 10.08 18.80 -42.11
N THR A 194 9.70 17.55 -41.91
CA THR A 194 8.49 17.23 -41.14
C THR A 194 8.75 17.46 -39.66
N GLY A 195 7.89 18.19 -38.96
CA GLY A 195 8.01 18.41 -37.52
C GLY A 195 7.08 19.50 -36.99
N ILE A 196 7.30 19.86 -35.72
CA ILE A 196 6.56 20.92 -35.03
C ILE A 196 7.40 22.19 -35.07
N TYR A 197 6.86 23.24 -35.68
CA TYR A 197 7.46 24.56 -35.81
C TYR A 197 6.91 25.47 -34.71
N ASP A 198 7.79 26.31 -34.16
CA ASP A 198 7.40 27.33 -33.19
C ASP A 198 7.15 28.66 -33.90
N ILE A 199 5.99 29.25 -33.62
CA ILE A 199 5.51 30.47 -34.27
C ILE A 199 5.36 31.55 -33.20
N VAL A 200 6.05 32.66 -33.42
CA VAL A 200 5.98 33.84 -32.57
C VAL A 200 5.29 34.95 -33.35
N ILE A 201 4.26 35.54 -32.76
CA ILE A 201 3.56 36.70 -33.31
C ILE A 201 3.57 37.78 -32.24
N TYR A 202 4.14 38.95 -32.53
CA TYR A 202 4.26 40.03 -31.56
C TYR A 202 3.76 41.38 -32.08
N GLY A 203 3.29 42.21 -31.15
CA GLY A 203 2.64 43.48 -31.44
C GLY A 203 3.57 44.59 -31.97
N PRO A 204 3.01 45.75 -32.36
CA PRO A 204 3.74 46.88 -32.95
C PRO A 204 4.93 47.39 -32.14
N ASN A 205 4.90 47.28 -30.81
CA ASN A 205 6.00 47.71 -29.94
C ASN A 205 7.17 46.72 -29.92
N GLY A 206 7.15 45.69 -30.75
CA GLY A 206 8.30 44.82 -31.01
C GLY A 206 8.50 43.67 -30.03
N PHE A 207 9.51 42.85 -30.30
CA PHE A 207 9.70 41.56 -29.66
C PHE A 207 9.91 41.63 -28.14
N ASN A 208 10.55 42.70 -27.64
CA ASN A 208 10.95 42.82 -26.24
C ASN A 208 10.05 43.73 -25.38
N THR A 209 8.91 44.18 -25.91
CA THR A 209 8.02 45.06 -25.16
C THR A 209 7.24 44.33 -24.07
N ASN A 210 6.97 45.04 -22.97
CA ASN A 210 6.01 44.63 -21.95
C ASN A 210 4.92 45.70 -21.76
N VAL A 211 4.75 46.62 -22.71
CA VAL A 211 3.79 47.72 -22.57
C VAL A 211 2.39 47.22 -22.94
N ASN A 212 1.51 47.11 -21.95
CA ASN A 212 0.11 46.75 -22.16
C ASN A 212 -0.65 47.91 -22.83
N PRO A 213 -1.55 47.62 -23.79
CA PRO A 213 -2.53 48.59 -24.26
C PRO A 213 -3.37 49.15 -23.10
N GLY A 214 -3.69 50.44 -23.14
CA GLY A 214 -4.55 51.07 -22.16
C GLY A 214 -6.04 50.85 -22.44
N PRO A 215 -6.93 51.27 -21.52
CA PRO A 215 -8.37 51.30 -21.76
C PRO A 215 -8.71 52.16 -22.99
N GLY A 216 -9.34 51.54 -24.00
CA GLY A 216 -9.70 52.20 -25.26
C GLY A 216 -8.76 51.89 -26.43
N ASP A 217 -7.53 51.44 -26.16
CA ASP A 217 -6.60 50.93 -27.17
C ASP A 217 -7.04 49.55 -27.65
N VAL A 218 -7.25 48.62 -26.71
CA VAL A 218 -8.02 47.41 -26.97
C VAL A 218 -9.48 47.77 -26.70
N THR A 219 -10.35 47.59 -27.69
CA THR A 219 -11.79 47.84 -27.53
C THR A 219 -12.58 46.58 -27.25
N GLY A 220 -11.94 45.41 -27.36
CA GLY A 220 -12.61 44.12 -27.30
C GLY A 220 -13.64 43.91 -28.41
N SER A 221 -13.67 44.78 -29.43
CA SER A 221 -14.60 44.68 -30.54
C SER A 221 -14.23 43.50 -31.43
N ILE A 222 -15.17 42.57 -31.61
CA ILE A 222 -15.07 41.51 -32.61
C ILE A 222 -15.20 42.10 -34.04
N PRO A 223 -16.19 43.00 -34.33
CA PRO A 223 -16.24 43.74 -35.59
C PRO A 223 -15.03 44.67 -35.78
N ASP A 224 -14.88 45.16 -37.01
CA ASP A 224 -13.82 46.10 -37.39
C ASP A 224 -13.81 47.34 -36.49
N HIS A 225 -12.67 47.55 -35.83
CA HIS A 225 -12.37 48.73 -35.04
C HIS A 225 -10.98 49.25 -35.41
N PRO A 226 -10.78 50.57 -35.61
CA PRO A 226 -9.49 51.11 -36.06
C PRO A 226 -8.30 50.67 -35.19
N ASN A 227 -8.50 50.58 -33.88
CA ASN A 227 -7.45 50.18 -32.95
C ASN A 227 -7.07 48.70 -33.00
N ASN A 228 -7.85 47.85 -33.69
CA ASN A 228 -7.50 46.44 -33.90
C ASN A 228 -6.35 46.27 -34.92
N PHE A 229 -6.05 47.29 -35.73
CA PHE A 229 -5.13 47.18 -36.87
C PHE A 229 -4.10 48.30 -36.92
N ASN A 230 -3.86 48.99 -35.79
CA ASN A 230 -2.93 50.11 -35.69
C ASN A 230 -1.94 49.95 -34.51
N SER A 231 -1.16 51.00 -34.23
CA SER A 231 -0.11 51.03 -33.20
C SER A 231 -0.63 50.82 -31.77
N ASN A 232 -1.92 51.02 -31.51
CA ASN A 232 -2.52 50.89 -30.18
C ASN A 232 -2.59 49.42 -29.71
N GLN A 233 -2.26 48.46 -30.57
CA GLN A 233 -2.08 47.07 -30.17
C GLN A 233 -0.88 46.86 -29.23
N LEU A 234 0.13 47.74 -29.24
CA LEU A 234 1.34 47.70 -28.39
C LEU A 234 2.02 46.32 -28.33
N SER A 235 1.96 45.58 -27.21
CA SER A 235 2.51 44.23 -27.06
C SER A 235 1.56 43.09 -27.46
N THR A 236 0.38 43.43 -27.95
CA THR A 236 -0.71 42.47 -28.26
C THR A 236 -1.00 42.42 -29.75
N VAL A 237 -1.81 41.45 -30.17
CA VAL A 237 -2.21 41.24 -31.56
C VAL A 237 -3.69 40.90 -31.62
N SER A 238 -4.48 41.73 -32.30
CA SER A 238 -5.94 41.53 -32.38
C SER A 238 -6.37 40.40 -33.31
N SER A 239 -5.75 40.28 -34.48
CA SER A 239 -6.05 39.24 -35.46
C SER A 239 -4.77 38.55 -35.90
N TRP A 240 -4.80 37.24 -36.00
CA TRP A 240 -3.63 36.43 -36.33
C TRP A 240 -4.05 35.10 -36.96
N ASP A 241 -3.19 34.53 -37.79
CA ASP A 241 -3.52 33.36 -38.59
C ASP A 241 -2.26 32.54 -38.88
N VAL A 242 -2.36 31.22 -38.70
CA VAL A 242 -1.30 30.24 -38.94
C VAL A 242 -1.93 29.04 -39.62
N THR A 243 -1.94 29.03 -40.95
CA THR A 243 -2.66 28.05 -41.76
C THR A 243 -1.69 27.16 -42.52
N VAL A 244 -1.92 25.84 -42.56
CA VAL A 244 -1.10 24.91 -43.36
C VAL A 244 -1.80 24.58 -44.68
N ARG A 245 -1.06 24.62 -45.80
CA ARG A 245 -1.53 24.19 -47.13
C ARG A 245 -0.49 23.35 -47.86
N ASN A 246 -0.96 22.44 -48.73
CA ASN A 246 -0.09 21.63 -49.59
C ASN A 246 0.69 22.46 -50.63
N SER A 247 0.18 23.62 -51.04
CA SER A 247 0.84 24.52 -51.98
C SER A 247 0.34 25.95 -51.81
N LEU A 248 1.09 26.91 -52.34
CA LEU A 248 0.73 28.33 -52.34
C LEU A 248 -0.52 28.64 -53.17
N THR A 249 -0.85 27.81 -54.16
CA THR A 249 -2.05 27.97 -55.01
C THR A 249 -3.26 27.20 -54.48
N SER A 250 -3.10 26.41 -53.41
CA SER A 250 -4.21 25.70 -52.76
C SER A 250 -5.12 26.69 -52.05
N THR A 251 -6.43 26.45 -52.13
CA THR A 251 -7.45 27.12 -51.30
C THR A 251 -7.93 26.24 -50.15
N THR A 252 -7.43 25.01 -50.05
CA THR A 252 -7.79 24.05 -49.01
C THR A 252 -6.79 24.13 -47.86
N ASP A 253 -7.31 24.47 -46.69
CA ASP A 253 -6.60 24.53 -45.42
C ASP A 253 -6.54 23.15 -44.77
N ILE A 254 -5.39 22.82 -44.17
CA ILE A 254 -5.18 21.59 -43.41
C ILE A 254 -5.29 21.91 -41.92
N ASN A 255 -6.51 21.82 -41.39
CA ASN A 255 -6.82 22.15 -39.99
C ASN A 255 -6.53 20.99 -39.05
N GLY A 256 -6.38 21.31 -37.76
CA GLY A 256 -6.07 20.36 -36.69
C GLY A 256 -4.59 20.32 -36.35
N ARG A 257 -3.77 21.23 -36.89
CA ARG A 257 -2.30 21.18 -36.76
C ARG A 257 -1.71 22.27 -35.89
N LEU A 258 -2.45 23.36 -35.69
CA LEU A 258 -2.09 24.48 -34.84
C LEU A 258 -2.54 24.27 -33.39
N PHE A 259 -1.61 24.45 -32.47
CA PHE A 259 -1.86 24.38 -31.04
C PHE A 259 -0.93 25.29 -30.23
N THR A 260 -1.20 25.43 -28.94
CA THR A 260 -0.30 26.03 -27.95
C THR A 260 -0.36 25.22 -26.66
N TYR A 261 0.60 25.36 -25.75
CA TYR A 261 0.48 24.81 -24.40
C TYR A 261 -0.07 25.82 -23.39
N ALA A 262 0.10 27.12 -23.66
CA ALA A 262 -0.41 28.20 -22.82
C ALA A 262 -0.94 29.31 -23.73
N LEU A 263 -2.17 29.74 -23.46
CA LEU A 263 -2.86 30.78 -24.22
C LEU A 263 -2.98 32.02 -23.33
N SER A 264 -2.11 32.99 -23.55
CA SER A 264 -2.09 34.30 -22.90
C SER A 264 -2.86 35.30 -23.76
N LEU A 265 -3.87 35.91 -23.17
CA LEU A 265 -4.82 36.77 -23.85
C LEU A 265 -5.11 38.05 -23.04
N PHE A 266 -5.45 39.13 -23.75
CA PHE A 266 -5.69 40.44 -23.16
C PHE A 266 -6.95 41.10 -23.72
N THR A 267 -7.91 41.39 -22.85
CA THR A 267 -9.11 42.15 -23.20
C THR A 267 -8.92 43.64 -22.97
N GLY A 268 -7.96 44.06 -22.15
CA GLY A 268 -7.61 45.45 -21.87
C GLY A 268 -8.55 46.22 -20.94
N ASN A 269 -9.65 45.60 -20.52
CA ASN A 269 -10.53 46.11 -19.47
C ASN A 269 -11.50 45.01 -19.03
N ASN A 270 -12.08 45.13 -17.84
CA ASN A 270 -13.16 44.27 -17.36
C ASN A 270 -14.51 44.68 -17.99
N GLY A 271 -15.56 43.87 -17.80
CA GLY A 271 -16.85 44.01 -18.46
C GLY A 271 -16.83 43.56 -19.93
N ARG A 272 -15.86 42.72 -20.30
CA ARG A 272 -15.58 42.22 -21.64
C ARG A 272 -15.57 40.68 -21.68
N PRO A 273 -16.73 40.03 -21.47
CA PRO A 273 -16.84 38.57 -21.48
C PRO A 273 -16.36 37.93 -22.79
N VAL A 274 -15.52 36.91 -22.67
CA VAL A 274 -14.93 36.12 -23.75
C VAL A 274 -15.67 34.78 -23.87
N ASN A 275 -16.07 34.41 -25.09
CA ASN A 275 -16.85 33.19 -25.37
C ASN A 275 -16.11 32.19 -26.28
N SER A 276 -14.79 32.29 -26.38
CA SER A 276 -14.02 31.42 -27.26
C SER A 276 -14.10 29.95 -26.83
N THR A 277 -13.99 29.07 -27.82
CA THR A 277 -13.90 27.62 -27.63
C THR A 277 -12.48 27.17 -27.97
N VAL A 278 -11.92 26.29 -27.14
CA VAL A 278 -10.64 25.62 -27.38
C VAL A 278 -10.77 24.12 -27.15
N TYR A 279 -9.83 23.35 -27.69
CA TYR A 279 -9.84 21.89 -27.61
C TYR A 279 -8.54 21.39 -27.00
N VAL A 280 -8.60 20.79 -25.82
CA VAL A 280 -7.42 20.33 -25.08
C VAL A 280 -7.27 18.83 -25.25
N VAL A 281 -6.04 18.36 -25.46
CA VAL A 281 -5.72 16.93 -25.52
C VAL A 281 -4.80 16.56 -24.36
N THR A 282 -5.22 15.63 -23.51
CA THR A 282 -4.40 15.13 -22.40
C THR A 282 -3.27 14.24 -22.90
N THR A 283 -2.25 14.02 -22.09
CA THR A 283 -1.09 13.20 -22.45
C THR A 283 -1.42 11.72 -22.70
N ASP A 284 -2.59 11.26 -22.27
CA ASP A 284 -3.13 9.91 -22.51
C ASP A 284 -4.24 9.87 -23.59
N GLY A 285 -4.40 10.94 -24.36
CA GLY A 285 -5.19 10.95 -25.60
C GLY A 285 -6.67 11.30 -25.46
N TYR A 286 -7.13 11.70 -24.26
CA TYR A 286 -8.49 12.24 -24.08
C TYR A 286 -8.56 13.66 -24.62
N ARG A 287 -9.68 13.99 -25.28
CA ARG A 287 -9.90 15.27 -25.96
C ARG A 287 -11.10 15.96 -25.33
N TYR A 288 -10.90 17.19 -24.90
CA TYR A 288 -11.91 18.00 -24.23
C TYR A 288 -12.19 19.26 -25.04
N GLN A 289 -13.47 19.56 -25.26
CA GLN A 289 -13.91 20.89 -25.68
C GLN A 289 -14.07 21.75 -24.42
N THR A 290 -13.45 22.93 -24.41
CA THR A 290 -13.58 23.92 -23.33
C THR A 290 -14.17 25.20 -23.90
N ASP A 291 -15.38 25.55 -23.45
CA ASP A 291 -16.06 26.78 -23.85
C ASP A 291 -15.95 27.79 -22.72
N PHE A 292 -15.40 28.98 -23.01
CA PHE A 292 -15.11 29.99 -21.99
C PHE A 292 -16.37 30.61 -21.36
N ARG A 293 -17.51 30.57 -22.06
CA ARG A 293 -18.84 30.95 -21.52
C ARG A 293 -18.81 32.26 -20.72
N GLY A 294 -18.29 33.31 -21.32
CA GLY A 294 -18.40 34.66 -20.79
C GLY A 294 -17.59 34.91 -19.53
N ILE A 295 -16.51 34.16 -19.28
CA ILE A 295 -15.46 34.64 -18.39
C ILE A 295 -15.02 36.03 -18.85
N ASP A 296 -14.86 36.94 -17.92
CA ASP A 296 -14.52 38.33 -18.17
C ASP A 296 -13.18 38.62 -17.46
N PRO A 297 -12.06 38.29 -18.10
CA PRO A 297 -10.72 38.59 -17.61
C PRO A 297 -10.23 39.96 -18.09
N ASN A 298 -9.10 40.44 -17.54
CA ASN A 298 -8.34 41.57 -18.09
C ASN A 298 -7.10 41.08 -18.87
N GLY A 299 -6.11 40.52 -18.16
CA GLY A 299 -4.91 39.94 -18.76
C GLY A 299 -4.64 38.57 -18.17
N PHE A 300 -5.08 37.53 -18.86
CA PHE A 300 -5.21 36.20 -18.28
C PHE A 300 -4.45 35.15 -19.09
N MET A 301 -4.23 34.02 -18.43
CA MET A 301 -3.69 32.84 -19.06
C MET A 301 -4.59 31.65 -18.78
N VAL A 302 -4.81 30.84 -19.82
CA VAL A 302 -5.44 29.54 -19.70
C VAL A 302 -4.49 28.46 -20.20
N TYR A 303 -4.45 27.35 -19.48
CA TYR A 303 -3.66 26.18 -19.83
C TYR A 303 -4.21 24.93 -19.17
N GLY A 304 -3.78 23.76 -19.65
CA GLY A 304 -4.18 22.47 -19.11
C GLY A 304 -3.01 21.69 -18.52
N ASN A 305 -3.23 21.04 -17.38
CA ASN A 305 -2.25 20.14 -16.76
C ASN A 305 -2.94 18.98 -15.99
N LEU A 306 -2.14 18.06 -15.46
CA LEU A 306 -2.62 16.85 -14.77
C LEU A 306 -2.91 17.08 -13.28
N GLU A 307 -2.31 18.11 -12.67
CA GLU A 307 -2.21 18.29 -11.23
C GLU A 307 -3.11 19.40 -10.64
N GLY A 308 -3.57 20.32 -11.49
CA GLY A 308 -4.13 21.61 -11.09
C GLY A 308 -3.06 22.51 -10.49
N PHE A 309 -3.15 22.70 -9.18
CA PHE A 309 -2.13 23.30 -8.34
C PHE A 309 -1.43 22.23 -7.51
N LEU A 310 -0.20 22.51 -7.08
CA LEU A 310 0.61 21.60 -6.27
C LEU A 310 0.55 22.02 -4.81
N ASP A 311 0.44 21.05 -3.90
CA ASP A 311 0.58 21.27 -2.46
C ASP A 311 2.02 21.72 -2.10
N SER A 312 2.23 22.05 -0.84
CA SER A 312 3.49 22.49 -0.21
C SER A 312 4.70 21.57 -0.38
N ASP A 313 4.53 20.35 -0.88
CA ASP A 313 5.63 19.45 -1.26
C ASP A 313 6.09 19.63 -2.72
N GLY A 314 5.40 20.47 -3.50
CA GLY A 314 5.72 20.77 -4.89
C GLY A 314 5.46 19.63 -5.87
N VAL A 315 4.79 18.55 -5.45
CA VAL A 315 4.55 17.36 -6.30
C VAL A 315 3.14 16.79 -6.20
N THR A 316 2.42 17.05 -5.12
CA THR A 316 1.08 16.48 -4.92
C THR A 316 -0.01 17.37 -5.50
N PRO A 317 -0.91 16.85 -6.36
CA PRO A 317 -2.10 17.58 -6.81
C PRO A 317 -2.97 18.03 -5.65
N LEU A 318 -3.32 19.32 -5.63
CA LEU A 318 -4.00 19.95 -4.50
C LEU A 318 -5.52 19.73 -4.52
N TYR A 319 -6.15 19.68 -5.71
CA TYR A 319 -7.62 19.61 -5.87
C TYR A 319 -8.39 20.70 -5.13
N HIS A 320 -7.83 21.91 -5.08
CA HIS A 320 -8.42 23.10 -4.49
C HIS A 320 -8.04 24.34 -5.30
N ASP A 321 -8.88 25.36 -5.20
CA ASP A 321 -8.49 26.72 -5.57
C ASP A 321 -7.32 27.19 -4.66
N VAL A 322 -6.53 28.15 -5.14
CA VAL A 322 -5.39 28.72 -4.41
C VAL A 322 -5.54 30.22 -4.22
N ARG A 323 -4.91 30.74 -3.17
CA ARG A 323 -4.87 32.17 -2.86
C ARG A 323 -3.43 32.67 -2.91
N GLY A 324 -3.25 33.86 -3.46
CA GLY A 324 -1.99 34.59 -3.47
C GLY A 324 -2.14 36.02 -2.97
N ASN A 325 -1.12 36.83 -3.24
CA ASN A 325 -1.00 38.21 -2.76
C ASN A 325 -1.11 39.27 -3.88
N ASP A 326 -1.16 38.85 -5.14
CA ASP A 326 -1.24 39.70 -6.32
C ASP A 326 -1.89 38.95 -7.49
N ALA A 327 -2.24 39.70 -8.54
CA ALA A 327 -2.89 39.18 -9.75
C ALA A 327 -2.04 38.20 -10.56
N LEU A 328 -0.71 38.25 -10.45
CA LEU A 328 0.17 37.27 -11.11
C LEU A 328 0.28 35.97 -10.31
N LEU A 329 -0.28 35.93 -9.11
CA LEU A 329 -0.09 34.87 -8.13
C LEU A 329 1.40 34.59 -7.90
N SER A 330 2.22 35.65 -7.87
CA SER A 330 3.68 35.53 -7.80
C SER A 330 4.16 34.82 -6.53
N SER A 331 3.37 34.91 -5.47
CA SER A 331 3.49 34.14 -4.24
C SER A 331 2.11 33.61 -3.83
N LEU A 332 2.01 32.30 -3.63
CA LEU A 332 0.81 31.63 -3.13
C LEU A 332 0.95 31.28 -1.64
N ASP A 333 -0.17 31.31 -0.93
CA ASP A 333 -0.23 31.04 0.51
C ASP A 333 0.06 29.56 0.82
N GLY A 334 0.65 29.27 1.99
CA GLY A 334 0.85 27.89 2.45
C GLY A 334 1.97 27.11 1.77
N GLY A 335 2.69 27.73 0.84
CA GLY A 335 3.74 27.07 0.05
C GLY A 335 3.20 26.25 -1.12
N VAL A 336 1.91 26.36 -1.45
CA VAL A 336 1.36 25.78 -2.68
C VAL A 336 1.98 26.45 -3.90
N SER A 337 1.91 25.80 -5.07
CA SER A 337 2.53 26.31 -6.29
C SER A 337 1.74 25.96 -7.56
N LEU A 338 2.01 26.66 -8.66
CA LEU A 338 1.45 26.32 -9.97
C LEU A 338 2.11 25.07 -10.54
N ALA A 339 1.34 24.20 -11.18
CA ALA A 339 1.87 23.20 -12.09
C ALA A 339 2.10 23.82 -13.48
N ARG A 340 3.07 23.30 -14.23
CA ARG A 340 3.32 23.76 -15.61
C ARG A 340 2.25 23.21 -16.57
N PRO A 341 1.99 23.90 -17.69
CA PRO A 341 1.20 23.34 -18.78
C PRO A 341 1.78 22.02 -19.29
N LYS A 342 0.89 21.07 -19.56
CA LYS A 342 1.23 19.75 -20.12
C LYS A 342 0.45 19.39 -21.37
N PHE A 343 -0.70 20.03 -21.59
CA PHE A 343 -1.64 19.61 -22.61
C PHE A 343 -1.68 20.59 -23.79
N PRO A 344 -1.53 20.11 -25.05
CA PRO A 344 -1.74 20.95 -26.22
C PRO A 344 -3.20 21.41 -26.31
N ILE A 345 -3.37 22.69 -26.60
CA ILE A 345 -4.62 23.43 -26.79
C ILE A 345 -4.74 23.74 -28.29
N PHE A 346 -5.67 23.07 -28.96
CA PHE A 346 -6.03 23.26 -30.35
C PHE A 346 -7.15 24.28 -30.49
N PHE A 347 -7.18 24.95 -31.64
CA PHE A 347 -8.20 25.95 -31.98
C PHE A 347 -9.31 25.37 -32.88
N SER A 348 -9.01 24.28 -33.58
CA SER A 348 -9.92 23.63 -34.54
C SER A 348 -10.82 22.60 -33.86
N ASP A 349 -12.05 22.45 -34.36
CA ASP A 349 -13.02 21.49 -33.80
C ASP A 349 -12.59 20.04 -34.01
N LEU A 350 -12.07 19.44 -32.94
CA LEU A 350 -11.57 18.06 -32.94
C LEU A 350 -12.69 17.00 -32.96
N LYS A 351 -13.97 17.40 -32.90
CA LYS A 351 -15.11 16.49 -33.19
C LYS A 351 -15.25 16.22 -34.68
N ASN A 352 -14.77 17.13 -35.54
CA ASN A 352 -14.83 16.94 -36.97
C ASN A 352 -13.83 15.85 -37.38
N PRO A 353 -14.29 14.73 -37.99
CA PRO A 353 -13.40 13.63 -38.33
C PRO A 353 -12.24 14.00 -39.24
N SER A 354 -12.41 14.94 -40.17
CA SER A 354 -11.32 15.35 -41.08
C SER A 354 -10.24 16.14 -40.35
N ILE A 355 -10.62 16.96 -39.36
CA ILE A 355 -9.71 17.73 -38.52
C ILE A 355 -9.02 16.79 -37.51
N ALA A 356 -9.78 15.85 -36.94
CA ALA A 356 -9.28 14.87 -35.99
C ALA A 356 -8.12 14.03 -36.56
N VAL A 357 -8.21 13.60 -37.83
CA VAL A 357 -7.15 12.84 -38.51
C VAL A 357 -5.85 13.65 -38.63
N GLU A 358 -5.94 14.96 -38.88
CA GLU A 358 -4.76 15.82 -38.94
C GLU A 358 -4.19 16.11 -37.54
N ALA A 359 -5.06 16.29 -36.54
CA ALA A 359 -4.65 16.40 -35.14
C ALA A 359 -3.92 15.15 -34.66
N GLU A 360 -4.32 13.95 -35.09
CA GLU A 360 -3.64 12.69 -34.77
C GLU A 360 -2.18 12.66 -35.24
N LYS A 361 -1.84 13.33 -36.36
CA LYS A 361 -0.44 13.48 -36.79
C LYS A 361 0.36 14.32 -35.79
N VAL A 362 -0.26 15.36 -35.22
CA VAL A 362 0.33 16.16 -34.14
C VAL A 362 0.53 15.30 -32.90
N LEU A 363 -0.48 14.52 -32.50
CA LEU A 363 -0.41 13.66 -31.32
C LEU A 363 0.71 12.62 -31.45
N ILE A 364 0.85 11.98 -32.61
CA ILE A 364 1.95 11.06 -32.92
C ILE A 364 3.30 11.78 -32.79
N ALA A 365 3.43 12.99 -33.34
CA ALA A 365 4.67 13.78 -33.23
C ALA A 365 5.00 14.20 -31.79
N LEU A 366 3.99 14.31 -30.92
CA LEU A 366 4.13 14.61 -29.49
C LEU A 366 4.27 13.36 -28.60
N GLY A 367 4.16 12.15 -29.17
CA GLY A 367 4.15 10.90 -28.40
C GLY A 367 2.87 10.68 -27.58
N ILE A 368 1.78 11.36 -27.93
CA ILE A 368 0.47 11.23 -27.29
C ILE A 368 -0.34 10.14 -28.02
N PRO A 369 -0.98 9.19 -27.30
CA PRO A 369 -1.88 8.21 -27.91
C PRO A 369 -3.02 8.89 -28.70
N THR A 370 -3.29 8.41 -29.91
CA THR A 370 -4.37 8.95 -30.75
C THR A 370 -5.76 8.53 -30.28
N ALA A 371 -5.86 7.39 -29.61
CA ALA A 371 -7.08 6.85 -29.02
C ALA A 371 -6.92 6.69 -27.49
N PRO A 372 -7.85 7.22 -26.70
CA PRO A 372 -7.84 7.04 -25.25
C PRO A 372 -8.17 5.59 -24.88
N THR A 373 -7.70 5.17 -23.70
CA THR A 373 -7.92 3.81 -23.19
C THR A 373 -8.92 3.82 -22.04
N THR A 374 -9.99 3.02 -22.12
CA THR A 374 -10.91 2.86 -20.98
C THR A 374 -10.15 2.36 -19.75
N PRO A 375 -10.16 3.11 -18.63
CA PRO A 375 -9.44 2.74 -17.43
C PRO A 375 -10.08 1.55 -16.73
N THR A 376 -9.24 0.64 -16.27
CA THR A 376 -9.58 -0.53 -15.47
C THR A 376 -8.67 -0.58 -14.25
N VAL A 377 -9.23 -1.10 -13.15
CA VAL A 377 -8.51 -1.35 -11.92
C VAL A 377 -8.91 -2.71 -11.39
N SER A 378 -7.98 -3.43 -10.76
CA SER A 378 -8.30 -4.67 -10.05
C SER A 378 -8.86 -4.39 -8.65
N THR A 379 -9.51 -5.39 -8.04
CA THR A 379 -9.79 -5.38 -6.60
C THR A 379 -8.52 -5.09 -5.80
N PRO A 380 -8.55 -4.16 -4.83
CA PRO A 380 -7.39 -3.86 -4.01
C PRO A 380 -7.13 -5.02 -3.04
N ASN A 381 -5.92 -5.57 -3.08
CA ASN A 381 -5.44 -6.57 -2.14
C ASN A 381 -4.68 -5.89 -1.00
N PHE A 382 -5.12 -6.09 0.24
CA PHE A 382 -4.48 -5.51 1.41
C PHE A 382 -3.46 -6.47 2.03
N VAL A 383 -2.26 -5.97 2.29
CA VAL A 383 -1.23 -6.65 3.09
C VAL A 383 -0.92 -5.77 4.28
N GLY A 384 -1.41 -6.17 5.46
CA GLY A 384 -1.16 -5.44 6.70
C GLY A 384 -0.07 -6.07 7.53
N THR A 385 0.23 -5.44 8.66
CA THR A 385 1.22 -5.91 9.63
C THR A 385 0.83 -7.22 10.32
N ALA A 386 -0.46 -7.58 10.32
CA ALA A 386 -0.98 -8.86 10.81
C ALA A 386 -1.09 -9.92 9.69
N GLY A 387 -0.52 -9.64 8.51
CA GLY A 387 -0.48 -10.54 7.37
C GLY A 387 -1.45 -10.15 6.24
N SER A 388 -1.67 -11.08 5.31
CA SER A 388 -2.58 -10.84 4.18
C SER A 388 -4.01 -10.59 4.66
N GLY A 389 -4.59 -9.48 4.24
CA GLY A 389 -5.96 -9.07 4.59
C GLY A 389 -6.16 -8.58 6.02
N SER A 390 -5.10 -8.44 6.83
CA SER A 390 -5.24 -8.01 8.23
C SER A 390 -4.12 -7.07 8.69
N SER A 391 -4.48 -6.02 9.43
CA SER A 391 -3.57 -5.11 10.12
C SER A 391 -3.68 -5.29 11.62
N TYR A 392 -2.58 -5.20 12.35
CA TYR A 392 -2.68 -4.91 13.78
C TYR A 392 -3.26 -3.51 13.98
N VAL A 393 -4.04 -3.32 15.03
CA VAL A 393 -4.55 -2.00 15.42
C VAL A 393 -3.40 -0.99 15.50
N ASN A 394 -3.64 0.23 15.03
CA ASN A 394 -2.70 1.36 15.03
C ASN A 394 -1.47 1.27 14.10
N THR A 395 -1.39 0.27 13.21
CA THR A 395 -0.17 0.08 12.39
C THR A 395 -0.38 0.23 10.88
N GLY A 396 -1.55 -0.14 10.37
CA GLY A 396 -1.88 -0.02 8.95
C GLY A 396 -1.23 -1.11 8.07
N GLY A 397 -0.96 -0.76 6.81
CA GLY A 397 -0.51 -1.71 5.82
C GLY A 397 -0.42 -1.12 4.42
N THR A 398 -0.46 -2.00 3.42
CA THR A 398 -0.31 -1.62 2.01
C THR A 398 -1.44 -2.21 1.18
N PHE A 399 -2.09 -1.36 0.38
CA PHE A 399 -3.04 -1.78 -0.65
C PHE A 399 -2.32 -1.93 -1.99
N ASN A 400 -2.48 -3.09 -2.62
CA ASN A 400 -1.92 -3.40 -3.92
C ASN A 400 -3.06 -3.58 -4.93
N PHE A 401 -2.96 -2.96 -6.09
CA PHE A 401 -3.91 -3.14 -7.20
C PHE A 401 -3.22 -2.94 -8.54
N ASN A 402 -3.79 -3.46 -9.62
CA ASN A 402 -3.27 -3.25 -10.96
C ASN A 402 -4.15 -2.25 -11.71
N SER A 403 -3.53 -1.39 -12.52
CA SER A 403 -4.21 -0.54 -13.49
C SER A 403 -3.68 -0.75 -14.90
N ASN A 404 -4.50 -0.59 -15.93
CA ASN A 404 -4.08 -0.60 -17.33
C ASN A 404 -3.63 0.77 -17.87
N ILE A 405 -3.68 1.81 -17.04
CA ILE A 405 -3.35 3.19 -17.42
C ILE A 405 -2.30 3.79 -16.47
N SER A 406 -1.59 4.81 -16.93
CA SER A 406 -1.05 5.86 -16.07
C SER A 406 -2.15 6.88 -15.78
N GLY A 407 -2.03 7.65 -14.71
CA GLY A 407 -3.05 8.64 -14.34
C GLY A 407 -3.05 8.88 -12.85
N THR A 408 -4.22 8.99 -12.23
CA THR A 408 -4.32 9.09 -10.77
C THR A 408 -5.25 8.03 -10.21
N TYR A 409 -5.14 7.78 -8.92
CA TYR A 409 -6.06 6.92 -8.19
C TYR A 409 -6.66 7.64 -6.99
N GLU A 410 -7.82 7.17 -6.58
CA GLU A 410 -8.41 7.44 -5.28
C GLU A 410 -8.78 6.09 -4.64
N LEU A 411 -8.21 5.84 -3.46
CA LEU A 411 -8.56 4.70 -2.62
C LEU A 411 -9.17 5.23 -1.34
N ILE A 412 -10.40 4.81 -1.05
CA ILE A 412 -11.13 5.18 0.15
C ILE A 412 -11.32 3.95 1.03
N ILE A 413 -10.89 4.06 2.27
CA ILE A 413 -11.16 3.09 3.32
C ILE A 413 -12.35 3.59 4.11
N LYS A 414 -13.41 2.79 4.15
CA LYS A 414 -14.64 3.12 4.87
C LYS A 414 -14.46 2.85 6.36
N GLY A 415 -14.59 3.89 7.18
CA GLY A 415 -14.43 3.81 8.63
C GLY A 415 -15.54 3.07 9.36
N SER A 416 -15.28 2.73 10.61
CA SER A 416 -16.31 2.19 11.50
C SER A 416 -17.44 3.21 11.70
N GLY A 417 -18.68 2.79 11.48
CA GLY A 417 -19.86 3.66 11.57
C GLY A 417 -20.11 4.57 10.36
N SER A 418 -19.20 4.62 9.38
CA SER A 418 -19.44 5.32 8.13
C SER A 418 -20.50 4.58 7.29
N THR A 419 -21.38 5.32 6.62
CA THR A 419 -22.43 4.76 5.75
C THR A 419 -22.07 4.84 4.27
N ASP A 420 -21.09 5.65 3.90
CA ASP A 420 -20.71 5.95 2.52
C ASP A 420 -19.20 5.87 2.28
N PHE A 421 -18.80 6.12 1.04
CA PHE A 421 -17.40 6.31 0.64
C PHE A 421 -17.16 7.78 0.29
N ASP A 422 -17.79 8.73 0.99
CA ASP A 422 -17.48 10.16 0.77
C ASP A 422 -16.02 10.42 1.20
N PRO A 423 -15.15 10.93 0.30
CA PRO A 423 -13.80 11.31 0.64
C PRO A 423 -13.70 12.32 1.80
N ALA A 424 -14.72 13.16 1.97
CA ALA A 424 -14.75 14.18 3.01
C ALA A 424 -15.28 13.68 4.37
N ASN A 425 -15.76 12.43 4.45
CA ASN A 425 -16.27 11.88 5.70
C ASN A 425 -15.11 11.69 6.70
N PRO A 426 -15.20 12.26 7.92
CA PRO A 426 -14.11 12.22 8.91
C PRO A 426 -13.77 10.82 9.40
N LEU A 427 -14.70 9.85 9.27
CA LEU A 427 -14.51 8.45 9.66
C LEU A 427 -13.80 7.65 8.56
N ASN A 428 -13.92 8.07 7.29
CA ASN A 428 -13.24 7.40 6.19
C ASN A 428 -11.75 7.78 6.17
N ARG A 429 -10.96 7.07 5.36
CA ARG A 429 -9.60 7.47 4.99
C ARG A 429 -9.48 7.57 3.49
N VAL A 430 -8.98 8.68 2.98
CA VAL A 430 -8.72 8.88 1.55
C VAL A 430 -7.23 8.85 1.27
N LEU A 431 -6.84 8.04 0.30
CA LEU A 431 -5.48 7.95 -0.21
C LEU A 431 -5.52 8.24 -1.71
N ARG A 432 -4.83 9.29 -2.15
CA ARG A 432 -4.73 9.71 -3.54
C ARG A 432 -3.27 9.73 -3.98
N GLY A 433 -3.03 9.52 -5.26
CA GLY A 433 -1.69 9.59 -5.82
C GLY A 433 -1.69 9.51 -7.34
N ILE A 434 -0.51 9.72 -7.92
CA ILE A 434 -0.25 9.64 -9.35
C ILE A 434 0.36 8.26 -9.65
N MET A 435 -0.20 7.57 -10.65
CA MET A 435 0.35 6.34 -11.24
C MET A 435 1.18 6.74 -12.46
N SER A 436 2.51 6.61 -12.38
CA SER A 436 3.41 7.00 -13.47
C SER A 436 3.38 6.07 -14.67
N ALA A 437 2.89 4.83 -14.51
CA ALA A 437 2.79 3.83 -15.56
C ALA A 437 1.66 2.82 -15.26
N PRO A 438 1.12 2.15 -16.29
CA PRO A 438 0.29 0.96 -16.13
C PRO A 438 1.01 -0.15 -15.34
N GLY A 439 0.24 -1.03 -14.72
CA GLY A 439 0.73 -2.19 -13.97
C GLY A 439 0.42 -2.12 -12.48
N PRO A 440 1.20 -2.82 -11.65
CA PRO A 440 0.97 -2.90 -10.21
C PRO A 440 1.24 -1.56 -9.52
N GLN A 441 0.33 -1.18 -8.63
CA GLN A 441 0.36 0.00 -7.79
C GLN A 441 0.34 -0.41 -6.33
N SER A 442 1.04 0.34 -5.49
CA SER A 442 1.17 0.08 -4.06
C SER A 442 0.94 1.36 -3.27
N VAL A 443 0.00 1.31 -2.33
CA VAL A 443 -0.47 2.48 -1.57
C VAL A 443 -0.42 2.16 -0.08
N THR A 444 0.43 2.86 0.65
CA THR A 444 0.59 2.69 2.10
C THR A 444 -0.51 3.41 2.88
N TRP A 445 -0.98 2.77 3.93
CA TRP A 445 -1.93 3.30 4.90
C TRP A 445 -1.35 3.15 6.32
N ASP A 446 -1.50 4.19 7.12
CA ASP A 446 -0.94 4.33 8.47
C ASP A 446 -1.87 3.85 9.61
N GLY A 447 -2.99 3.21 9.25
CA GLY A 447 -3.96 2.72 10.24
C GLY A 447 -4.96 3.78 10.69
N LYS A 448 -4.92 5.01 10.15
CA LYS A 448 -5.73 6.15 10.60
C LYS A 448 -6.85 6.55 9.64
N ASP A 449 -7.89 7.18 10.18
CA ASP A 449 -8.95 7.87 9.45
C ASP A 449 -8.53 9.29 9.02
N ASN A 450 -9.43 10.00 8.35
CA ASN A 450 -9.26 11.38 7.93
C ASN A 450 -9.13 12.36 9.10
N SER A 451 -9.59 11.99 10.30
CA SER A 451 -9.47 12.76 11.53
C SER A 451 -8.17 12.46 12.30
N GLY A 452 -7.35 11.53 11.81
CA GLY A 452 -6.11 11.10 12.45
C GLY A 452 -6.30 10.08 13.59
N ASN A 453 -7.51 9.57 13.79
CA ASN A 453 -7.78 8.52 14.78
C ASN A 453 -7.46 7.15 14.17
N PHE A 454 -6.95 6.23 14.99
CA PHE A 454 -6.72 4.86 14.53
C PHE A 454 -8.04 4.11 14.32
N PHE A 455 -8.09 3.29 13.28
CA PHE A 455 -9.23 2.41 13.05
C PHE A 455 -9.37 1.41 14.21
N PRO A 456 -10.57 1.23 14.77
CA PRO A 456 -10.79 0.28 15.85
C PRO A 456 -10.68 -1.17 15.35
N ILE A 457 -10.48 -2.10 16.28
CA ILE A 457 -10.57 -3.53 15.99
C ILE A 457 -11.93 -3.84 15.36
N GLY A 458 -11.91 -4.58 14.24
CA GLY A 458 -13.11 -4.86 13.46
C GLY A 458 -12.79 -5.71 12.24
N SER A 459 -13.83 -6.31 11.67
CA SER A 459 -13.72 -7.16 10.48
C SER A 459 -14.46 -6.54 9.29
N ASN A 460 -14.04 -6.94 8.09
CA ASN A 460 -14.67 -6.54 6.82
C ASN A 460 -14.74 -5.02 6.60
N TYR A 461 -13.71 -4.28 7.02
CA TYR A 461 -13.56 -2.89 6.62
C TYR A 461 -13.51 -2.81 5.10
N GLN A 462 -14.44 -2.06 4.53
CA GLN A 462 -14.58 -1.98 3.07
C GLN A 462 -13.63 -0.93 2.51
N THR A 463 -13.02 -1.25 1.38
CA THR A 463 -12.26 -0.28 0.59
C THR A 463 -12.86 -0.14 -0.79
N ARG A 464 -12.73 1.04 -1.38
CA ARG A 464 -13.09 1.32 -2.77
C ARG A 464 -11.92 1.99 -3.45
N VAL A 465 -11.45 1.43 -4.56
CA VAL A 465 -10.45 2.05 -5.44
C VAL A 465 -11.07 2.42 -6.77
N THR A 466 -10.77 3.61 -7.24
CA THR A 466 -11.08 4.10 -8.59
C THR A 466 -9.80 4.67 -9.18
N VAL A 467 -9.51 4.35 -10.44
CA VAL A 467 -8.45 5.01 -11.20
C VAL A 467 -9.05 5.96 -12.22
N ARG A 468 -8.33 7.04 -12.53
CA ARG A 468 -8.80 8.16 -13.34
C ARG A 468 -7.85 8.36 -14.52
N ALA A 469 -8.42 8.33 -15.71
CA ALA A 469 -7.78 8.64 -16.98
C ALA A 469 -8.25 10.00 -17.48
N GLY A 470 -7.57 10.57 -18.47
CA GLY A 470 -7.98 11.83 -19.09
C GLY A 470 -8.08 12.98 -18.11
N GLU A 471 -7.38 12.89 -16.97
CA GLU A 471 -7.52 13.90 -15.93
C GLU A 471 -7.00 15.24 -16.44
N TYR A 472 -7.90 16.22 -16.42
CA TYR A 472 -7.71 17.52 -16.99
C TYR A 472 -8.11 18.58 -16.00
N HIS A 473 -7.10 19.23 -15.44
CA HIS A 473 -7.25 20.46 -14.69
C HIS A 473 -7.09 21.66 -15.62
N PHE A 474 -7.98 22.64 -15.45
CA PHE A 474 -7.99 23.90 -16.20
C PHE A 474 -7.83 25.08 -15.24
N PRO A 475 -6.59 25.39 -14.81
CA PRO A 475 -6.34 26.57 -14.00
C PRO A 475 -6.72 27.86 -14.73
N LEU A 476 -7.49 28.70 -14.04
CA LEU A 476 -7.85 30.04 -14.46
C LEU A 476 -7.07 31.04 -13.60
N LEU A 477 -6.22 31.85 -14.25
CA LEU A 477 -5.42 32.86 -13.57
C LEU A 477 -5.93 34.26 -13.97
N ASP A 478 -6.19 35.13 -12.99
CA ASP A 478 -6.70 36.50 -13.18
C ASP A 478 -7.99 36.56 -14.02
N VAL A 479 -8.89 35.60 -13.73
CA VAL A 479 -10.25 35.60 -14.26
C VAL A 479 -11.14 36.32 -13.27
N GLU A 480 -11.33 37.60 -13.54
CA GLU A 480 -11.98 38.56 -12.67
C GLU A 480 -13.43 38.17 -12.40
N ASN A 481 -14.21 37.98 -13.46
CA ASN A 481 -15.62 37.61 -13.35
C ASN A 481 -15.92 36.36 -14.19
N SER A 482 -16.87 35.55 -13.74
CA SER A 482 -17.46 34.44 -14.52
C SER A 482 -18.97 34.45 -14.31
N THR A 483 -19.62 35.49 -14.83
CA THR A 483 -21.04 35.74 -14.54
C THR A 483 -22.00 34.78 -15.24
N GLN A 484 -21.49 33.84 -16.04
CA GLN A 484 -22.26 32.73 -16.60
C GLN A 484 -21.70 31.37 -16.19
N GLY A 485 -20.84 31.31 -15.17
CA GLY A 485 -20.34 30.06 -14.61
C GLY A 485 -19.36 29.29 -15.49
N GLY A 486 -18.71 29.98 -16.43
CA GLY A 486 -17.72 29.40 -17.33
C GLY A 486 -16.37 29.12 -16.65
N PRO A 487 -15.55 28.27 -17.28
CA PRO A 487 -15.80 27.56 -18.54
C PRO A 487 -16.63 26.29 -18.36
N SER A 488 -17.24 25.78 -19.43
CA SER A 488 -17.71 24.40 -19.49
C SER A 488 -16.67 23.49 -20.13
N ILE A 489 -16.58 22.24 -19.65
CA ILE A 489 -15.66 21.23 -20.17
C ILE A 489 -16.47 20.02 -20.61
N THR A 490 -16.27 19.56 -21.85
CA THR A 490 -16.97 18.39 -22.40
C THR A 490 -15.98 17.43 -23.05
N LEU A 491 -15.99 16.16 -22.62
CA LEU A 491 -15.23 15.09 -23.25
C LEU A 491 -15.85 14.74 -24.62
N ILE A 492 -15.04 14.78 -25.67
CA ILE A 492 -15.51 14.63 -27.06
C ILE A 492 -15.06 13.34 -27.75
N ASN A 493 -14.20 12.54 -27.14
CA ASN A 493 -13.76 11.24 -27.66
C ASN A 493 -13.79 10.11 -26.60
N PRO A 494 -14.87 9.94 -25.82
CA PRO A 494 -14.90 8.94 -24.77
C PRO A 494 -14.67 7.52 -25.32
N PRO A 495 -13.76 6.71 -24.75
CA PRO A 495 -13.47 5.36 -25.25
C PRO A 495 -14.59 4.35 -24.96
N ALA A 496 -15.50 4.69 -24.05
CA ALA A 496 -16.73 3.97 -23.71
C ALA A 496 -17.76 4.94 -23.12
N ALA A 497 -18.97 4.48 -22.79
CA ALA A 497 -19.94 5.32 -22.08
C ALA A 497 -19.34 5.91 -20.79
N HIS A 498 -19.34 7.24 -20.66
CA HIS A 498 -18.72 7.91 -19.52
C HIS A 498 -19.54 7.70 -18.25
N PRO A 499 -18.97 7.10 -17.17
CA PRO A 499 -19.75 6.76 -15.97
C PRO A 499 -20.41 7.96 -15.27
N LEU A 500 -19.79 9.13 -15.35
CA LEU A 500 -20.33 10.37 -14.77
C LEU A 500 -21.10 11.22 -15.79
N GLY A 501 -20.99 10.92 -17.09
CA GLY A 501 -21.39 11.83 -18.18
C GLY A 501 -20.25 12.73 -18.68
N ASN A 502 -20.31 13.11 -19.95
CA ASN A 502 -19.17 13.74 -20.67
C ASN A 502 -18.87 15.18 -20.23
N SER A 503 -19.82 15.88 -19.61
CA SER A 503 -19.68 17.30 -19.22
C SER A 503 -19.46 17.50 -17.72
N VAL A 504 -19.24 16.41 -16.97
CA VAL A 504 -19.02 16.49 -15.53
C VAL A 504 -17.66 17.11 -15.22
N ALA A 505 -17.67 18.09 -14.33
CA ALA A 505 -16.49 18.72 -13.79
C ALA A 505 -16.59 18.81 -12.25
N PHE A 506 -15.49 19.22 -11.63
CA PHE A 506 -15.33 19.31 -10.20
C PHE A 506 -14.60 20.60 -9.81
N PHE A 507 -14.90 21.10 -8.63
CA PHE A 507 -14.22 22.25 -8.02
C PHE A 507 -14.28 22.17 -6.50
N ASN A 508 -13.36 22.84 -5.82
CA ASN A 508 -13.35 22.90 -4.36
C ASN A 508 -12.75 24.21 -3.86
N ASP A 509 -13.61 25.03 -3.27
CA ASP A 509 -13.30 26.37 -2.76
C ASP A 509 -13.40 26.44 -1.22
N ARG A 510 -13.24 25.30 -0.56
CA ARG A 510 -13.20 25.25 0.91
C ARG A 510 -11.79 25.56 1.41
N ASN A 511 -11.73 26.10 2.62
CA ASN A 511 -10.49 26.18 3.38
C ASN A 511 -9.85 24.80 3.50
N TYR A 512 -8.51 24.76 3.51
CA TYR A 512 -7.73 23.53 3.61
C TYR A 512 -6.49 23.75 4.47
N VAL A 513 -5.80 22.66 4.79
CA VAL A 513 -4.49 22.69 5.45
C VAL A 513 -3.53 22.00 4.50
N THR A 514 -2.45 22.69 4.14
CA THR A 514 -1.39 22.14 3.29
C THR A 514 -0.64 21.01 4.02
N LYS A 515 0.08 20.16 3.28
CA LYS A 515 0.89 19.07 3.86
C LYS A 515 1.91 19.52 4.91
N ASN A 516 2.46 20.73 4.79
CA ASN A 516 3.36 21.30 5.80
C ASN A 516 2.63 21.82 7.06
N GLY A 517 1.31 21.64 7.15
CA GLY A 517 0.49 22.00 8.31
C GLY A 517 -0.03 23.44 8.31
N THR A 518 0.12 24.19 7.21
CA THR A 518 -0.33 25.59 7.14
C THR A 518 -1.82 25.68 6.81
N PRO A 519 -2.66 26.26 7.68
CA PRO A 519 -4.07 26.49 7.37
C PRO A 519 -4.24 27.61 6.34
N ILE A 520 -5.06 27.37 5.32
CA ILE A 520 -5.37 28.31 4.23
C ILE A 520 -6.85 28.66 4.24
N THR A 521 -7.12 29.95 4.37
CA THR A 521 -8.47 30.51 4.30
C THR A 521 -8.70 31.11 2.93
N ILE A 522 -9.52 30.42 2.13
CA ILE A 522 -9.94 30.87 0.80
C ILE A 522 -11.32 31.56 0.85
N GLN A 523 -12.20 31.09 1.74
CA GLN A 523 -13.56 31.60 1.85
C GLN A 523 -13.55 33.09 2.23
N GLY A 524 -14.26 33.91 1.45
CA GLY A 524 -14.35 35.36 1.63
C GLY A 524 -13.44 36.21 0.72
N CYS A 525 -12.57 35.57 -0.06
CA CYS A 525 -11.78 36.26 -1.09
C CYS A 525 -12.48 36.19 -2.44
N GLY A 526 -13.17 37.28 -2.81
CA GLY A 526 -13.93 37.42 -4.06
C GLY A 526 -15.44 37.53 -3.84
N ILE A 527 -16.07 38.53 -4.45
CA ILE A 527 -17.52 38.74 -4.39
C ILE A 527 -18.22 37.83 -5.42
N ASN A 528 -19.20 37.07 -4.92
CA ASN A 528 -20.21 36.27 -5.60
C ASN A 528 -19.91 34.80 -6.01
N PRO A 529 -20.89 33.88 -5.88
CA PRO A 529 -22.18 34.15 -5.26
C PRO A 529 -21.94 34.35 -3.74
N PRO A 530 -22.72 35.22 -3.10
CA PRO A 530 -22.31 35.82 -1.83
C PRO A 530 -22.12 34.73 -0.75
N PRO A 531 -21.27 34.96 0.26
CA PRO A 531 -21.38 34.22 1.51
C PRO A 531 -22.83 34.35 2.00
N GLY A 532 -23.60 33.25 1.96
CA GLY A 532 -25.01 33.24 2.35
C GLY A 532 -26.05 33.13 1.22
N ALA A 533 -25.69 32.87 -0.03
CA ALA A 533 -26.68 32.31 -0.98
C ALA A 533 -27.19 30.97 -0.41
N PRO A 534 -28.49 30.82 -0.09
CA PRO A 534 -29.00 29.62 0.55
C PRO A 534 -28.67 28.38 -0.28
N GLY A 535 -27.78 27.51 0.22
CA GLY A 535 -27.45 26.24 -0.41
C GLY A 535 -26.21 26.19 -1.32
N PHE A 536 -25.32 27.20 -1.36
CA PHE A 536 -24.05 27.07 -2.09
C PHE A 536 -22.99 26.31 -1.27
N PRO A 537 -22.54 25.10 -1.69
CA PRO A 537 -21.70 24.23 -0.86
C PRO A 537 -20.20 24.58 -0.84
N GLY A 538 -19.75 25.57 -1.62
CA GLY A 538 -18.32 25.91 -1.77
C GLY A 538 -17.48 24.80 -2.42
N ARG A 539 -18.12 23.81 -3.06
CA ARG A 539 -17.51 22.67 -3.76
C ARG A 539 -18.52 21.99 -4.67
N SER A 540 -18.07 21.25 -5.66
CA SER A 540 -18.94 20.25 -6.31
C SER A 540 -19.17 19.04 -5.38
N ASP A 541 -20.15 18.19 -5.72
CA ASP A 541 -20.23 16.86 -5.13
C ASP A 541 -18.88 16.14 -5.39
N PRO A 542 -18.19 15.63 -4.35
CA PRO A 542 -16.87 15.02 -4.52
C PRO A 542 -16.90 13.67 -5.25
N ILE A 543 -18.08 13.03 -5.32
CA ILE A 543 -18.30 11.73 -5.97
C ILE A 543 -18.84 11.94 -7.39
N ASN A 544 -19.86 12.77 -7.53
CA ASN A 544 -20.64 12.91 -8.77
C ASN A 544 -20.27 14.15 -9.59
N GLY A 545 -19.54 15.10 -9.01
CA GLY A 545 -19.22 16.38 -9.65
C GLY A 545 -20.48 17.22 -9.90
N PHE A 546 -20.43 18.04 -10.95
CA PHE A 546 -21.57 18.79 -11.47
C PHE A 546 -21.49 18.85 -13.00
N ASP A 547 -22.63 18.96 -13.69
CA ASP A 547 -22.64 19.15 -15.14
C ASP A 547 -22.24 20.60 -15.46
N SER A 548 -21.04 20.79 -15.99
CA SER A 548 -20.49 22.12 -16.28
C SER A 548 -21.21 22.86 -17.42
N VAL A 549 -22.00 22.16 -18.24
CA VAL A 549 -22.75 22.77 -19.36
C VAL A 549 -24.10 23.31 -18.89
N VAL A 550 -24.78 22.57 -18.01
CA VAL A 550 -26.16 22.86 -17.59
C VAL A 550 -26.19 23.58 -16.23
N ASN A 551 -25.33 23.20 -15.30
CA ASN A 551 -25.33 23.71 -13.92
C ASN A 551 -24.33 24.87 -13.73
N SER A 552 -24.36 25.86 -14.64
CA SER A 552 -23.48 27.03 -14.61
C SER A 552 -23.53 27.85 -13.30
N SER A 553 -24.64 27.83 -12.56
CA SER A 553 -24.77 28.58 -11.31
C SER A 553 -23.76 28.18 -10.22
N TYR A 554 -23.18 26.96 -10.29
CA TYR A 554 -22.17 26.50 -9.32
C TYR A 554 -20.84 27.26 -9.40
N ARG A 555 -20.56 27.93 -10.51
CA ARG A 555 -19.30 28.67 -10.73
C ARG A 555 -19.55 30.11 -11.15
N GLN A 556 -20.76 30.62 -10.94
CA GLN A 556 -21.11 31.98 -11.30
C GLN A 556 -20.60 32.96 -10.25
N PHE A 557 -19.61 33.79 -10.60
CA PHE A 557 -19.01 34.78 -9.70
C PHE A 557 -18.75 36.13 -10.37
N GLY A 558 -18.53 37.18 -9.56
CA GLY A 558 -18.28 38.54 -10.03
C GLY A 558 -19.53 39.40 -10.24
N THR A 559 -19.33 40.65 -10.69
CA THR A 559 -20.39 41.69 -10.78
C THR A 559 -20.68 42.18 -12.20
N ALA A 560 -20.08 41.57 -13.23
CA ALA A 560 -20.14 41.95 -14.66
C ALA A 560 -19.67 43.39 -14.99
N THR A 561 -19.44 44.25 -13.99
CA THR A 561 -18.98 45.63 -14.13
C THR A 561 -18.02 45.95 -12.99
N GLY A 562 -16.80 46.38 -13.33
CA GLY A 562 -15.72 46.55 -12.35
C GLY A 562 -15.26 45.23 -11.71
N GLY A 563 -14.18 45.27 -10.93
CA GLY A 563 -13.70 44.08 -10.23
C GLY A 563 -12.23 44.09 -9.79
N ASN A 564 -11.39 44.82 -10.52
CA ASN A 564 -9.95 44.80 -10.36
C ASN A 564 -9.48 45.84 -9.33
N THR A 565 -9.38 45.46 -8.06
CA THR A 565 -8.63 46.28 -7.10
C THR A 565 -7.19 45.78 -6.94
N ASN A 566 -6.84 44.63 -7.55
CA ASN A 566 -5.59 43.90 -7.35
C ASN A 566 -5.22 43.77 -5.86
N THR A 567 -6.23 43.76 -4.98
CA THR A 567 -6.04 43.79 -3.53
C THR A 567 -6.65 42.53 -2.93
N PRO A 568 -5.92 41.81 -2.06
CA PRO A 568 -6.40 40.56 -1.51
C PRO A 568 -7.78 40.69 -0.87
N CYS A 569 -8.73 39.90 -1.39
CA CYS A 569 -10.05 39.70 -0.78
C CYS A 569 -10.92 40.96 -0.70
N THR A 570 -10.68 41.96 -1.55
CA THR A 570 -11.50 43.17 -1.68
C THR A 570 -11.92 43.40 -3.14
N GLY A 571 -12.80 42.59 -3.71
CA GLY A 571 -13.18 42.76 -5.12
C GLY A 571 -13.68 41.50 -5.78
N SER A 572 -13.48 41.41 -7.08
CA SER A 572 -13.82 40.25 -7.89
C SER A 572 -12.93 39.04 -7.58
N PHE A 573 -13.36 37.84 -7.98
CA PHE A 573 -12.85 36.58 -7.44
C PHE A 573 -11.45 36.20 -7.94
N GLY A 574 -11.06 36.60 -9.14
CA GLY A 574 -9.78 36.21 -9.76
C GLY A 574 -8.56 37.07 -9.43
N ASP A 575 -8.73 38.22 -8.77
CA ASP A 575 -7.66 39.22 -8.56
C ASP A 575 -6.44 38.69 -7.79
N VAL A 576 -6.63 37.76 -6.87
CA VAL A 576 -5.55 37.17 -6.05
C VAL A 576 -5.77 35.67 -5.85
N LYS A 577 -6.52 35.05 -6.75
CA LYS A 577 -6.96 33.67 -6.61
C LYS A 577 -6.76 32.90 -7.91
N GLY A 578 -6.13 31.74 -7.80
CA GLY A 578 -6.05 30.77 -8.89
C GLY A 578 -7.22 29.80 -8.76
N LEU A 579 -8.04 29.70 -9.79
CA LEU A 579 -9.22 28.82 -9.75
C LEU A 579 -8.90 27.54 -10.47
N ASP A 580 -9.34 26.42 -9.91
CA ASP A 580 -9.22 25.12 -10.52
C ASP A 580 -10.60 24.59 -10.90
N LEU A 581 -10.68 24.06 -12.10
CA LEU A 581 -11.83 23.27 -12.57
C LEU A 581 -11.24 22.04 -13.22
N TRP A 582 -11.67 20.86 -12.78
CA TRP A 582 -11.11 19.63 -13.31
C TRP A 582 -12.17 18.60 -13.69
N THR A 583 -11.77 17.67 -14.55
CA THR A 583 -12.58 16.53 -15.01
C THR A 583 -11.68 15.32 -15.24
N TYR A 584 -12.27 14.14 -15.35
CA TYR A 584 -11.56 12.89 -15.64
C TYR A 584 -12.55 11.81 -16.08
N PHE A 585 -12.04 10.78 -16.76
CA PHE A 585 -12.77 9.53 -17.06
C PHE A 585 -12.44 8.48 -15.97
N PRO A 586 -13.39 8.07 -15.12
CA PRO A 586 -13.12 7.08 -14.07
C PRO A 586 -13.21 5.63 -14.59
N SER A 587 -12.47 4.74 -13.96
CA SER A 587 -12.73 3.30 -14.05
C SER A 587 -14.02 2.92 -13.33
N VAL A 588 -14.54 1.73 -13.62
CA VAL A 588 -15.47 1.09 -12.69
C VAL A 588 -14.73 0.86 -11.37
N SER A 589 -15.28 1.38 -10.27
CA SER A 589 -14.68 1.21 -8.95
C SER A 589 -14.64 -0.26 -8.54
N GLN A 590 -13.54 -0.68 -7.92
CA GLN A 590 -13.43 -2.01 -7.33
C GLN A 590 -13.43 -1.92 -5.81
N THR A 591 -14.08 -2.88 -5.17
CA THR A 591 -14.14 -2.96 -3.71
C THR A 591 -13.37 -4.15 -3.18
N GLY A 592 -12.80 -3.98 -1.99
CA GLY A 592 -12.08 -5.01 -1.24
C GLY A 592 -12.43 -4.94 0.23
N THR A 593 -11.95 -5.92 1.00
CA THR A 593 -12.12 -5.92 2.46
C THR A 593 -10.83 -6.31 3.16
N PHE A 594 -10.69 -5.85 4.41
CA PHE A 594 -9.63 -6.27 5.32
C PHE A 594 -10.11 -6.20 6.78
N ASN A 595 -9.29 -6.71 7.69
CA ASN A 595 -9.57 -6.70 9.12
C ASN A 595 -8.54 -5.86 9.89
N VAL A 596 -8.97 -5.28 11.01
CA VAL A 596 -8.08 -4.72 12.03
C VAL A 596 -8.20 -5.61 13.26
N VAL A 597 -7.08 -6.20 13.67
CA VAL A 597 -7.00 -7.16 14.78
C VAL A 597 -6.12 -6.61 15.91
N PRO A 598 -6.28 -7.06 17.16
CA PRO A 598 -5.34 -6.71 18.22
C PRO A 598 -3.93 -7.29 17.94
N PRO A 599 -2.87 -6.76 18.56
CA PRO A 599 -1.53 -7.37 18.50
C PRO A 599 -1.52 -8.81 19.07
N PRO A 600 -0.49 -9.63 18.78
CA PRO A 600 -0.31 -10.93 19.45
C PRO A 600 0.03 -10.71 20.94
N ASP A 601 -0.32 -11.68 21.79
CA ASP A 601 -0.07 -11.68 23.24
C ASP A 601 0.27 -13.11 23.67
N LEU A 602 1.57 -13.41 23.78
CA LEU A 602 2.07 -14.72 24.12
C LEU A 602 2.18 -14.87 25.64
N THR A 603 1.83 -16.05 26.11
CA THR A 603 2.07 -16.50 27.48
C THR A 603 2.91 -17.75 27.42
N ILE A 604 3.73 -17.97 28.44
CA ILE A 604 4.55 -19.17 28.55
C ILE A 604 4.31 -19.86 29.89
N THR A 605 4.27 -21.18 29.86
CA THR A 605 4.27 -22.03 31.05
C THR A 605 5.40 -23.04 30.93
N LYS A 606 5.98 -23.42 32.07
CA LYS A 606 7.10 -24.35 32.15
C LYS A 606 6.93 -25.24 33.37
N THR A 607 7.08 -26.55 33.17
CA THR A 607 6.96 -27.54 34.25
C THR A 607 7.90 -28.73 34.03
N HIS A 608 8.27 -29.41 35.11
CA HIS A 608 8.90 -30.74 35.12
C HIS A 608 8.15 -31.65 36.11
N THR A 609 8.53 -32.93 36.19
CA THR A 609 7.92 -33.89 37.13
C THR A 609 9.01 -34.60 37.94
N GLY A 610 8.82 -34.63 39.26
CA GLY A 610 9.76 -35.25 40.19
C GLY A 610 11.08 -34.48 40.33
N ASN A 611 11.97 -34.98 41.19
CA ASN A 611 13.33 -34.45 41.28
C ASN A 611 14.22 -35.10 40.21
N PHE A 612 15.20 -34.37 39.72
CA PHE A 612 16.26 -34.97 38.90
C PHE A 612 17.30 -35.63 39.79
N THR A 613 18.08 -36.54 39.24
CA THR A 613 19.17 -37.23 39.94
C THR A 613 20.43 -37.12 39.09
N VAL A 614 21.57 -36.81 39.72
CA VAL A 614 22.84 -36.69 39.00
C VAL A 614 23.12 -37.94 38.16
N GLY A 615 23.52 -37.72 36.90
CA GLY A 615 23.79 -38.76 35.91
C GLY A 615 22.55 -39.25 35.14
N GLN A 616 21.36 -38.69 35.41
CA GLN A 616 20.12 -39.04 34.72
C GLN A 616 19.57 -37.86 33.92
N ASN A 617 18.83 -38.19 32.86
CA ASN A 617 18.11 -37.20 32.07
C ASN A 617 16.79 -36.82 32.76
N GLY A 618 16.50 -35.52 32.75
CA GLY A 618 15.20 -34.93 33.11
C GLY A 618 14.57 -34.23 31.90
N THR A 619 13.28 -33.94 31.99
CA THR A 619 12.54 -33.25 30.92
C THR A 619 11.73 -32.08 31.47
N TYR A 620 11.79 -30.94 30.79
CA TYR A 620 10.86 -29.84 30.97
C TYR A 620 9.85 -29.81 29.83
N THR A 621 8.61 -29.52 30.16
CA THR A 621 7.55 -29.19 29.20
C THR A 621 7.35 -27.69 29.19
N ILE A 622 7.56 -27.04 28.04
CA ILE A 622 7.33 -25.61 27.85
C ILE A 622 6.17 -25.44 26.87
N THR A 623 5.13 -24.71 27.28
CA THR A 623 3.96 -24.42 26.44
C THR A 623 3.83 -22.93 26.24
N VAL A 624 3.83 -22.50 24.98
CA VAL A 624 3.57 -21.12 24.55
C VAL A 624 2.12 -21.03 24.07
N THR A 625 1.36 -20.06 24.57
CA THR A 625 -0.05 -19.84 24.21
C THR A 625 -0.26 -18.40 23.80
N ASN A 626 -0.90 -18.18 22.65
CA ASN A 626 -1.37 -16.85 22.24
C ASN A 626 -2.77 -16.61 22.83
N ALA A 627 -3.02 -15.45 23.44
CA ALA A 627 -4.28 -15.17 24.11
C ALA A 627 -5.49 -15.26 23.14
N ALA A 628 -6.65 -15.69 23.66
CA ALA A 628 -7.86 -15.87 22.85
C ALA A 628 -8.39 -14.55 22.25
N THR A 629 -8.11 -13.42 22.89
CA THR A 629 -8.50 -12.08 22.45
C THR A 629 -7.43 -11.37 21.62
N ALA A 630 -6.27 -12.00 21.38
CA ALA A 630 -5.16 -11.41 20.63
C ALA A 630 -5.29 -11.66 19.12
N GLY A 631 -4.45 -10.99 18.33
CA GLY A 631 -4.28 -11.32 16.90
C GLY A 631 -3.34 -12.50 16.70
N PRO A 632 -3.29 -13.08 15.48
CA PRO A 632 -2.31 -14.13 15.16
C PRO A 632 -0.88 -13.56 15.23
N THR A 633 0.11 -14.41 15.52
CA THR A 633 1.51 -14.04 15.31
C THR A 633 1.83 -14.02 13.81
N THR A 634 2.74 -13.15 13.38
CA THR A 634 3.17 -13.06 11.96
C THR A 634 4.66 -13.30 11.74
N GLY A 635 5.45 -13.30 12.82
CA GLY A 635 6.88 -13.55 12.79
C GLY A 635 7.27 -14.77 13.60
N THR A 636 8.58 -15.04 13.63
CA THR A 636 9.18 -16.13 14.39
C THR A 636 8.94 -15.93 15.89
N ILE A 637 8.37 -16.96 16.52
CA ILE A 637 8.25 -17.07 17.97
C ILE A 637 9.58 -17.61 18.50
N THR A 638 10.18 -16.94 19.47
CA THR A 638 11.47 -17.30 20.06
C THR A 638 11.29 -17.57 21.55
N VAL A 639 11.73 -18.75 21.99
CA VAL A 639 11.84 -19.13 23.41
C VAL A 639 13.33 -19.18 23.79
N VAL A 640 13.71 -18.47 24.84
CA VAL A 640 15.05 -18.51 25.44
C VAL A 640 14.95 -19.10 26.84
N ASP A 641 15.49 -20.30 27.03
CA ASP A 641 15.53 -21.04 28.29
C ASP A 641 16.95 -20.98 28.87
N THR A 642 17.09 -20.61 30.14
CA THR A 642 18.39 -20.53 30.82
C THR A 642 18.49 -21.60 31.90
N LEU A 643 19.26 -22.64 31.61
CA LEU A 643 19.47 -23.78 32.50
C LEU A 643 20.27 -23.38 33.74
N PRO A 644 19.80 -23.68 34.96
CA PRO A 644 20.58 -23.45 36.17
C PRO A 644 21.84 -24.33 36.19
N THR A 645 22.79 -23.96 37.05
CA THR A 645 23.97 -24.79 37.32
C THR A 645 23.56 -26.19 37.74
N GLY A 646 24.29 -27.20 37.28
CA GLY A 646 23.98 -28.61 37.54
C GLY A 646 23.07 -29.26 36.48
N LEU A 647 22.59 -28.52 35.47
CA LEU A 647 21.89 -29.07 34.31
C LEU A 647 22.64 -28.74 33.02
N THR A 648 22.68 -29.69 32.08
CA THR A 648 23.23 -29.47 30.73
C THR A 648 22.22 -29.89 29.67
N PHE A 649 22.13 -29.14 28.58
CA PHE A 649 21.24 -29.46 27.46
C PHE A 649 21.59 -30.81 26.81
N VAL A 650 20.58 -31.62 26.50
CA VAL A 650 20.74 -32.88 25.74
C VAL A 650 20.06 -32.77 24.39
N SER A 651 18.77 -32.46 24.38
CA SER A 651 17.96 -32.36 23.17
C SER A 651 16.71 -31.54 23.43
N ALA A 652 16.05 -31.09 22.36
CA ALA A 652 14.71 -30.56 22.43
C ALA A 652 13.87 -31.12 21.28
N SER A 653 12.57 -31.28 21.53
CA SER A 653 11.61 -31.77 20.53
C SER A 653 10.28 -31.04 20.67
N GLY A 654 9.69 -30.64 19.54
CA GLY A 654 8.37 -30.03 19.49
C GLY A 654 8.01 -29.70 18.03
N THR A 655 6.74 -29.84 17.67
CA THR A 655 6.31 -29.61 16.28
C THR A 655 6.60 -28.17 15.85
N GLY A 656 7.38 -28.00 14.79
CA GLY A 656 7.77 -26.68 14.26
C GLY A 656 8.87 -25.96 15.05
N TRP A 657 9.41 -26.56 16.11
CA TRP A 657 10.48 -25.96 16.90
C TRP A 657 11.86 -26.43 16.42
N THR A 658 12.79 -25.47 16.30
CA THR A 658 14.22 -25.73 16.10
C THR A 658 14.99 -25.09 17.25
N CYS A 659 15.88 -25.84 17.90
CA CYS A 659 16.58 -25.37 19.09
C CYS A 659 18.10 -25.50 18.95
N ASN A 660 18.82 -24.54 19.52
CA ASN A 660 20.27 -24.56 19.66
C ASN A 660 20.65 -24.17 21.09
N ALA A 661 21.74 -24.74 21.60
CA ALA A 661 22.24 -24.44 22.94
C ALA A 661 23.66 -23.90 22.88
N VAL A 662 23.91 -22.81 23.62
CA VAL A 662 25.25 -22.23 23.81
C VAL A 662 25.48 -22.07 25.31
N GLY A 663 26.32 -22.93 25.87
CA GLY A 663 26.46 -23.04 27.33
C GLY A 663 25.13 -23.41 27.98
N GLN A 664 24.67 -22.60 28.93
CA GLN A 664 23.41 -22.80 29.66
C GLN A 664 22.19 -22.20 28.99
N THR A 665 22.35 -21.46 27.90
CA THR A 665 21.24 -20.81 27.21
C THR A 665 20.80 -21.64 26.02
N VAL A 666 19.54 -22.08 26.04
CA VAL A 666 18.88 -22.80 24.96
C VAL A 666 17.93 -21.83 24.26
N THR A 667 18.15 -21.59 22.97
CA THR A 667 17.26 -20.77 22.13
C THR A 667 16.50 -21.68 21.18
N CYS A 668 15.17 -21.63 21.25
CA CYS A 668 14.26 -22.37 20.41
C CYS A 668 13.41 -21.40 19.58
N THR A 669 13.23 -21.67 18.29
CA THR A 669 12.42 -20.84 17.39
C THR A 669 11.34 -21.65 16.69
N ASN A 670 10.16 -21.05 16.52
CA ASN A 670 9.05 -21.58 15.73
C ASN A 670 8.59 -20.53 14.71
N PRO A 671 8.49 -20.84 13.41
CA PRO A 671 8.12 -19.86 12.38
C PRO A 671 6.67 -19.36 12.49
N GLY A 672 5.81 -20.03 13.27
CA GLY A 672 4.39 -19.66 13.39
C GLY A 672 3.58 -19.94 12.11
N PRO A 673 2.40 -19.29 11.94
CA PRO A 673 1.74 -18.41 12.91
C PRO A 673 1.08 -19.19 14.05
N LEU A 674 1.01 -18.60 15.24
CA LEU A 674 0.16 -19.09 16.33
C LEU A 674 -1.15 -18.28 16.33
N PRO A 675 -2.30 -18.87 15.96
CA PRO A 675 -3.58 -18.16 15.91
C PRO A 675 -4.03 -17.72 17.31
N ALA A 676 -5.02 -16.83 17.37
CA ALA A 676 -5.65 -16.43 18.62
C ALA A 676 -6.15 -17.65 19.41
N GLY A 677 -5.79 -17.76 20.68
CA GLY A 677 -6.13 -18.90 21.55
C GLY A 677 -5.35 -20.19 21.26
N GLY A 678 -4.46 -20.20 20.28
CA GLY A 678 -3.63 -21.37 19.95
C GLY A 678 -2.48 -21.56 20.93
N SER A 679 -2.06 -22.82 21.11
CA SER A 679 -0.90 -23.19 21.91
C SER A 679 0.07 -24.08 21.13
N SER A 680 1.36 -23.97 21.44
CA SER A 680 2.41 -24.84 20.92
C SER A 680 3.34 -25.26 22.06
N GLN A 681 3.78 -26.52 22.02
CA GLN A 681 4.57 -27.14 23.09
C GLN A 681 5.93 -27.60 22.56
N LEU A 682 6.97 -27.41 23.38
CA LEU A 682 8.30 -28.02 23.19
C LEU A 682 8.76 -28.70 24.48
N ILE A 683 9.41 -29.86 24.32
CA ILE A 683 9.98 -30.67 25.39
C ILE A 683 11.49 -30.46 25.35
N LEU A 684 12.06 -30.09 26.50
CA LEU A 684 13.49 -29.86 26.69
C LEU A 684 14.08 -30.96 27.57
N THR A 685 14.96 -31.78 27.01
CA THR A 685 15.69 -32.83 27.73
C THR A 685 17.02 -32.27 28.22
N VAL A 686 17.30 -32.47 29.51
CA VAL A 686 18.53 -32.04 30.18
C VAL A 686 19.16 -33.21 30.91
N ASN A 687 20.47 -33.19 31.09
CA ASN A 687 21.20 -34.12 31.96
C ASN A 687 21.59 -33.41 33.26
N ALA A 688 21.37 -34.07 34.39
CA ALA A 688 21.80 -33.57 35.70
C ALA A 688 23.27 -33.92 35.97
N THR A 689 24.10 -32.91 36.19
CA THR A 689 25.57 -33.05 36.35
C THR A 689 26.07 -32.75 37.76
N ALA A 690 25.30 -32.03 38.58
CA ALA A 690 25.64 -31.74 39.97
C ALA A 690 24.38 -31.63 40.83
N ALA A 691 24.46 -32.13 42.07
CA ALA A 691 23.37 -32.01 43.03
C ALA A 691 23.18 -30.56 43.49
N GLY A 692 21.95 -30.18 43.81
CA GLY A 692 21.62 -28.82 44.22
C GLY A 692 20.17 -28.46 43.91
N SER A 693 19.86 -27.17 43.98
CA SER A 693 18.58 -26.63 43.52
C SER A 693 18.81 -25.39 42.67
N GLY A 694 17.92 -25.16 41.71
CA GLY A 694 18.03 -24.02 40.82
C GLY A 694 16.72 -23.76 40.09
N ASN A 695 16.52 -22.52 39.67
CA ASN A 695 15.37 -22.10 38.90
C ASN A 695 15.70 -22.22 37.41
N ASN A 696 14.94 -23.01 36.67
CA ASN A 696 15.02 -22.98 35.22
C ASN A 696 14.00 -22.00 34.66
N THR A 697 14.45 -20.98 33.94
CA THR A 697 13.61 -19.86 33.48
C THR A 697 13.59 -19.78 31.96
N ALA A 698 12.39 -19.76 31.39
CA ALA A 698 12.14 -19.56 29.96
C ALA A 698 11.46 -18.21 29.70
N ASN A 699 11.86 -17.54 28.63
CA ASN A 699 11.24 -16.32 28.13
C ASN A 699 10.75 -16.53 26.70
N VAL A 700 9.55 -16.03 26.35
CA VAL A 700 9.00 -16.07 24.98
C VAL A 700 8.91 -14.68 24.37
N SER A 701 9.06 -14.58 23.05
CA SER A 701 8.85 -13.33 22.31
C SER A 701 8.42 -13.59 20.88
N THR A 702 7.67 -12.65 20.30
CA THR A 702 7.36 -12.60 18.86
C THR A 702 7.32 -11.14 18.38
N PRO A 703 7.61 -10.83 17.11
CA PRO A 703 7.38 -9.50 16.56
C PRO A 703 5.93 -9.05 16.71
N GLY A 704 5.73 -7.76 17.01
CA GLY A 704 4.42 -7.12 17.12
C GLY A 704 3.73 -7.25 18.48
N GLU A 705 4.24 -8.10 19.37
CA GLU A 705 3.75 -8.23 20.74
C GLU A 705 4.10 -7.00 21.58
N THR A 706 3.13 -6.51 22.36
CA THR A 706 3.30 -5.31 23.20
C THR A 706 3.12 -5.59 24.69
N ASN A 707 2.39 -6.64 25.05
CA ASN A 707 2.27 -7.10 26.42
C ASN A 707 3.36 -8.15 26.68
N THR A 708 4.47 -7.76 27.33
CA THR A 708 5.59 -8.68 27.59
C THR A 708 5.67 -9.12 29.06
N GLY A 709 4.74 -8.68 29.91
CA GLY A 709 4.78 -8.92 31.36
C GLY A 709 4.47 -10.37 31.76
N ASN A 710 3.91 -11.14 30.84
CA ASN A 710 3.45 -12.52 30.97
C ASN A 710 4.34 -13.51 30.17
N ASN A 711 5.51 -13.06 29.74
CA ASN A 711 6.37 -13.79 28.80
C ASN A 711 7.47 -14.60 29.47
N THR A 712 7.44 -14.73 30.80
CA THR A 712 8.46 -15.46 31.57
C THR A 712 7.81 -16.55 32.41
N ALA A 713 8.37 -17.76 32.36
CA ALA A 713 8.00 -18.87 33.24
C ALA A 713 9.24 -19.40 33.94
N THR A 714 9.13 -19.65 35.25
CA THR A 714 10.21 -20.20 36.07
C THR A 714 9.75 -21.47 36.77
N ASP A 715 10.60 -22.48 36.74
CA ASP A 715 10.33 -23.81 37.28
C ASP A 715 11.45 -24.22 38.25
N PRO A 716 11.22 -24.18 39.58
CA PRO A 716 12.22 -24.55 40.59
C PRO A 716 12.53 -26.05 40.55
N THR A 717 13.77 -26.41 40.29
CA THR A 717 14.22 -27.79 40.11
C THR A 717 15.15 -28.22 41.23
N VAL A 718 14.93 -29.42 41.76
CA VAL A 718 15.81 -30.08 42.73
C VAL A 718 16.54 -31.23 42.04
N ILE A 719 17.85 -31.28 42.24
CA ILE A 719 18.74 -32.32 41.73
C ILE A 719 19.32 -33.08 42.92
N ASN A 720 18.89 -34.32 43.09
CA ASN A 720 19.40 -35.22 44.12
C ASN A 720 20.80 -35.74 43.74
N PRO A 721 21.70 -35.97 44.72
CA PRO A 721 22.90 -36.76 44.49
C PRO A 721 22.53 -38.21 44.09
N PRO A 722 23.46 -38.99 43.53
CA PRO A 722 23.21 -40.41 43.26
C PRO A 722 22.98 -41.21 44.55
N PRO A 723 22.38 -42.41 44.50
CA PRO A 723 22.28 -43.31 45.66
C PRO A 723 23.66 -43.81 46.12
N ASP A 724 23.76 -44.21 47.39
CA ASP A 724 24.96 -44.78 48.01
C ASP A 724 24.51 -45.85 49.03
N LEU A 725 24.62 -47.12 48.66
CA LEU A 725 24.21 -48.23 49.52
C LEU A 725 25.39 -48.71 50.35
N THR A 726 25.08 -49.16 51.55
CA THR A 726 26.02 -49.88 52.41
C THR A 726 25.37 -51.18 52.82
N ILE A 727 26.17 -52.24 52.97
CA ILE A 727 25.68 -53.54 53.40
C ILE A 727 26.40 -53.95 54.69
N THR A 728 25.64 -54.50 55.64
CA THR A 728 26.19 -55.09 56.87
C THR A 728 25.64 -56.49 57.03
N LYS A 729 26.52 -57.45 57.29
CA LYS A 729 26.15 -58.84 57.52
C LYS A 729 26.56 -59.28 58.92
N THR A 730 25.62 -59.85 59.67
CA THR A 730 25.84 -60.31 61.06
C THR A 730 25.21 -61.68 61.28
N HIS A 731 25.61 -62.36 62.37
CA HIS A 731 24.96 -63.55 62.90
C HIS A 731 24.89 -63.43 64.43
N THR A 732 24.19 -64.37 65.07
CA THR A 732 24.16 -64.48 66.54
C THR A 732 24.57 -65.89 66.94
N GLY A 733 25.58 -66.01 67.79
CA GLY A 733 26.08 -67.28 68.31
C GLY A 733 26.89 -68.09 67.29
N ASN A 734 27.46 -69.19 67.77
CA ASN A 734 28.15 -70.16 66.93
C ASN A 734 27.12 -71.05 66.23
N PHE A 735 27.37 -71.40 64.97
CA PHE A 735 26.54 -72.37 64.29
C PHE A 735 26.98 -73.80 64.67
N THR A 736 26.08 -74.77 64.54
CA THR A 736 26.37 -76.18 64.84
C THR A 736 26.12 -77.01 63.60
N VAL A 737 27.00 -77.96 63.29
CA VAL A 737 26.83 -78.85 62.13
C VAL A 737 25.46 -79.53 62.19
N GLY A 738 24.70 -79.45 61.10
CA GLY A 738 23.37 -80.02 60.95
C GLY A 738 22.21 -79.18 61.51
N GLN A 739 22.48 -78.06 62.20
CA GLN A 739 21.47 -77.14 62.71
C GLN A 739 21.43 -75.85 61.88
N ASN A 740 20.23 -75.33 61.62
CA ASN A 740 20.09 -74.10 60.84
C ASN A 740 20.64 -72.90 61.60
N GLY A 741 21.52 -72.13 60.95
CA GLY A 741 22.00 -70.82 61.39
C GLY A 741 21.44 -69.70 60.52
N THR A 742 21.33 -68.49 61.07
CA THR A 742 20.77 -67.33 60.35
C THR A 742 21.78 -66.21 60.31
N TYR A 743 22.01 -65.68 59.10
CA TYR A 743 22.65 -64.40 58.87
C TYR A 743 21.60 -63.31 58.68
N THR A 744 21.81 -62.16 59.29
CA THR A 744 21.04 -60.94 59.04
C THR A 744 21.87 -60.02 58.16
N ILE A 745 21.34 -59.66 56.99
CA ILE A 745 21.95 -58.77 56.01
C ILE A 745 21.12 -57.49 55.96
N THR A 746 21.70 -56.37 56.33
CA THR A 746 21.06 -55.04 56.31
C THR A 746 21.67 -54.20 55.20
N VAL A 747 20.84 -53.73 54.27
CA VAL A 747 21.20 -52.75 53.23
C VAL A 747 20.70 -51.38 53.68
N THR A 748 21.56 -50.36 53.68
CA THR A 748 21.22 -48.99 54.08
C THR A 748 21.63 -48.01 52.99
N ASN A 749 20.74 -47.12 52.58
CA ASN A 749 21.09 -45.99 51.72
C ASN A 749 21.60 -44.82 52.58
N ALA A 750 22.73 -44.20 52.23
CA ALA A 750 23.32 -43.13 53.03
C ALA A 750 22.36 -41.94 53.21
N ALA A 751 22.42 -41.28 54.36
CA ALA A 751 21.51 -40.17 54.68
C ALA A 751 21.69 -38.94 53.76
N THR A 752 22.87 -38.77 53.18
CA THR A 752 23.22 -37.66 52.27
C THR A 752 23.07 -38.01 50.79
N ALA A 753 22.71 -39.25 50.46
CA ALA A 753 22.56 -39.73 49.08
C ALA A 753 21.14 -39.45 48.53
N GLY A 754 20.93 -39.71 47.25
CA GLY A 754 19.60 -39.69 46.64
C GLY A 754 18.86 -41.02 46.83
N PRO A 755 17.54 -41.07 46.56
CA PRO A 755 16.81 -42.34 46.54
C PRO A 755 17.34 -43.25 45.42
N THR A 756 17.28 -44.57 45.62
CA THR A 756 17.62 -45.51 44.54
C THR A 756 16.59 -45.41 43.41
N THR A 757 17.03 -45.41 42.16
CA THR A 757 16.15 -45.23 40.99
C THR A 757 15.86 -46.52 40.22
N GLY A 758 16.51 -47.63 40.61
CA GLY A 758 16.32 -48.94 40.00
C GLY A 758 16.42 -50.08 41.02
N THR A 759 16.34 -51.31 40.52
CA THR A 759 16.38 -52.52 41.35
C THR A 759 17.67 -52.61 42.16
N ILE A 760 17.54 -52.79 43.46
CA ILE A 760 18.63 -53.10 44.38
C ILE A 760 18.85 -54.61 44.36
N THR A 761 20.09 -55.05 44.19
CA THR A 761 20.47 -56.46 44.13
C THR A 761 21.50 -56.78 45.20
N VAL A 762 21.24 -57.80 46.01
CA VAL A 762 22.18 -58.37 46.97
C VAL A 762 22.59 -59.76 46.50
N VAL A 763 23.89 -60.01 46.41
CA VAL A 763 24.46 -61.32 46.06
C VAL A 763 25.30 -61.81 47.22
N ASP A 764 24.95 -62.98 47.77
CA ASP A 764 25.66 -63.65 48.85
C ASP A 764 26.23 -64.97 48.33
N THR A 765 27.54 -65.17 48.45
CA THR A 765 28.19 -66.41 48.03
C THR A 765 28.53 -67.24 49.26
N LEU A 766 27.80 -68.33 49.45
CA LEU A 766 27.99 -69.25 50.57
C LEU A 766 29.32 -70.01 50.43
N PRO A 767 30.24 -69.93 51.39
CA PRO A 767 31.48 -70.71 51.37
C PRO A 767 31.18 -72.21 51.44
N THR A 768 32.16 -73.03 51.05
CA THR A 768 32.12 -74.47 51.27
C THR A 768 31.92 -74.75 52.76
N GLY A 769 31.05 -75.71 53.09
CA GLY A 769 30.67 -76.00 54.48
C GLY A 769 29.36 -75.37 54.91
N LEU A 770 28.72 -74.51 54.10
CA LEU A 770 27.36 -74.01 54.30
C LEU A 770 26.46 -74.38 53.12
N THR A 771 25.24 -74.86 53.38
CA THR A 771 24.21 -75.07 52.35
C THR A 771 23.04 -74.11 52.55
N PHE A 772 22.51 -73.57 51.46
CA PHE A 772 21.34 -72.68 51.50
C PHE A 772 20.09 -73.41 52.02
N VAL A 773 19.32 -72.76 52.89
CA VAL A 773 18.00 -73.24 53.35
C VAL A 773 16.90 -72.32 52.85
N SER A 774 16.97 -71.04 53.18
CA SER A 774 15.99 -70.03 52.77
C SER A 774 16.56 -68.62 52.91
N ALA A 775 16.01 -67.67 52.16
CA ALA A 775 16.27 -66.25 52.36
C ALA A 775 14.98 -65.46 52.17
N SER A 776 14.70 -64.51 53.08
CA SER A 776 13.51 -63.66 53.00
C SER A 776 13.72 -62.30 53.65
N GLY A 777 12.99 -61.31 53.18
CA GLY A 777 12.98 -59.93 53.69
C GLY A 777 11.83 -59.15 53.07
N THR A 778 11.32 -58.14 53.75
CA THR A 778 10.19 -57.33 53.23
C THR A 778 10.60 -56.64 51.93
N GLY A 779 9.85 -56.88 50.85
CA GLY A 779 10.15 -56.31 49.52
C GLY A 779 11.27 -57.00 48.75
N TRP A 780 11.88 -58.05 49.30
CA TRP A 780 12.93 -58.82 48.65
C TRP A 780 12.40 -60.11 48.03
N THR A 781 12.84 -60.40 46.81
CA THR A 781 12.67 -61.71 46.17
C THR A 781 14.03 -62.37 46.09
N CYS A 782 14.20 -63.54 46.71
CA CYS A 782 15.47 -64.25 46.79
C CYS A 782 15.42 -65.60 46.07
N ASN A 783 16.48 -65.94 45.34
CA ASN A 783 16.68 -67.24 44.73
C ASN A 783 18.13 -67.70 44.96
N ALA A 784 18.35 -69.02 45.01
CA ALA A 784 19.69 -69.60 45.14
C ALA A 784 19.98 -70.55 43.97
N VAL A 785 21.17 -70.41 43.38
CA VAL A 785 21.69 -71.33 42.36
C VAL A 785 23.05 -71.82 42.83
N GLY A 786 23.13 -73.09 43.22
CA GLY A 786 24.30 -73.64 43.89
C GLY A 786 24.58 -72.89 45.20
N GLN A 787 25.79 -72.36 45.34
CA GLN A 787 26.22 -71.60 46.52
C GLN A 787 25.94 -70.10 46.45
N THR A 788 25.41 -69.60 45.34
CA THR A 788 25.13 -68.16 45.17
C THR A 788 23.67 -67.86 45.44
N VAL A 789 23.39 -67.02 46.43
CA VAL A 789 22.07 -66.50 46.76
C VAL A 789 21.96 -65.09 46.20
N THR A 790 20.94 -64.83 45.39
CA THR A 790 20.66 -63.51 44.84
C THR A 790 19.29 -63.04 45.30
N CYS A 791 19.25 -61.87 45.93
CA CYS A 791 18.05 -61.21 46.39
C CYS A 791 17.89 -59.87 45.66
N THR A 792 16.68 -59.57 45.17
CA THR A 792 16.38 -58.30 44.50
C THR A 792 15.23 -57.56 45.16
N ASN A 793 15.31 -56.23 45.24
CA ASN A 793 14.26 -55.33 45.71
C ASN A 793 14.04 -54.22 44.67
N PRO A 794 12.81 -53.98 44.18
CA PRO A 794 12.56 -52.97 43.15
C PRO A 794 12.79 -51.53 43.61
N GLY A 795 12.90 -51.26 44.91
CA GLY A 795 13.07 -49.92 45.46
C GLY A 795 11.80 -49.05 45.39
N PRO A 796 11.91 -47.72 45.61
CA PRO A 796 13.14 -47.01 45.99
C PRO A 796 13.47 -47.18 47.48
N LEU A 797 14.75 -47.24 47.81
CA LEU A 797 15.23 -47.06 49.19
C LEU A 797 15.57 -45.58 49.39
N ALA A 798 14.79 -44.91 50.25
CA ALA A 798 14.96 -43.49 50.54
C ALA A 798 16.30 -43.20 51.23
N PRO A 799 16.82 -41.95 51.17
CA PRO A 799 18.03 -41.56 51.88
C PRO A 799 17.92 -41.85 53.38
N GLY A 800 18.93 -42.51 53.96
CA GLY A 800 18.98 -42.90 55.37
C GLY A 800 18.13 -44.10 55.76
N ALA A 801 17.37 -44.70 54.83
CA ALA A 801 16.55 -45.87 55.11
C ALA A 801 17.34 -47.18 54.99
N SER A 802 16.93 -48.20 55.76
CA SER A 802 17.51 -49.54 55.73
C SER A 802 16.46 -50.60 55.39
N SER A 803 16.89 -51.70 54.79
CA SER A 803 16.11 -52.88 54.49
C SER A 803 16.88 -54.15 54.84
N VAL A 804 16.20 -55.19 55.31
CA VAL A 804 16.84 -56.37 55.93
C VAL A 804 16.44 -57.66 55.21
N ILE A 805 17.41 -58.55 55.00
CA ILE A 805 17.27 -59.91 54.50
C ILE A 805 17.78 -60.88 55.59
N ASN A 806 16.97 -61.88 55.93
CA ASN A 806 17.39 -62.98 56.79
C ASN A 806 17.72 -64.20 55.92
N LEU A 807 18.99 -64.61 55.92
CA LEU A 807 19.52 -65.75 55.17
C LEU A 807 19.77 -66.92 56.12
N THR A 808 18.99 -67.99 55.98
CA THR A 808 19.12 -69.23 56.74
C THR A 808 19.99 -70.23 55.97
N VAL A 809 20.99 -70.78 56.64
CA VAL A 809 21.95 -71.76 56.11
C VAL A 809 22.05 -72.96 57.04
N ASN A 810 22.47 -74.11 56.51
CA ASN A 810 22.81 -75.29 57.30
C ASN A 810 24.32 -75.55 57.19
N PRO A 811 25.09 -75.51 58.29
CA PRO A 811 26.50 -75.87 58.28
C PRO A 811 26.70 -77.38 58.18
N THR A 812 27.64 -77.81 57.35
CA THR A 812 27.92 -79.22 57.06
C THR A 812 29.29 -79.68 57.53
N THR A 813 30.20 -78.76 57.90
CA THR A 813 31.55 -79.05 58.39
C THR A 813 31.90 -78.14 59.58
N PRO A 814 32.57 -78.65 60.64
CA PRO A 814 33.04 -77.80 61.73
C PRO A 814 34.26 -76.96 61.31
N GLY A 815 34.44 -75.79 61.94
CA GLY A 815 35.55 -74.86 61.65
C GLY A 815 35.09 -73.41 61.50
N GLU A 816 36.02 -72.50 61.19
CA GLU A 816 35.66 -71.12 60.85
C GLU A 816 35.16 -71.02 59.41
N VAL A 817 33.99 -70.43 59.22
CA VAL A 817 33.42 -70.12 57.91
C VAL A 817 33.32 -68.61 57.74
N SER A 818 33.80 -68.11 56.60
CA SER A 818 33.73 -66.69 56.25
C SER A 818 32.75 -66.50 55.10
N ASN A 819 31.69 -65.73 55.33
CA ASN A 819 30.62 -65.53 54.36
C ASN A 819 30.53 -64.06 53.96
N SER A 820 30.49 -63.79 52.65
CA SER A 820 30.40 -62.42 52.11
C SER A 820 29.11 -62.18 51.33
N ALA A 821 28.53 -61.00 51.52
CA ALA A 821 27.42 -60.48 50.73
C ALA A 821 27.80 -59.13 50.11
N ASN A 822 27.34 -58.89 48.88
CA ASN A 822 27.57 -57.66 48.14
C ASN A 822 26.24 -57.04 47.69
N VAL A 823 26.11 -55.71 47.70
CA VAL A 823 24.94 -54.97 47.22
C VAL A 823 25.27 -54.14 45.98
N ALA A 824 24.30 -53.92 45.11
CA ALA A 824 24.41 -53.00 43.99
C ALA A 824 23.06 -52.40 43.61
N THR A 825 23.05 -51.15 43.15
CA THR A 825 21.91 -50.53 42.45
C THR A 825 22.39 -49.68 41.28
N PRO A 826 21.58 -49.46 40.22
CA PRO A 826 21.96 -48.58 39.12
C PRO A 826 22.29 -47.16 39.58
N GLY A 827 23.39 -46.60 39.07
CA GLY A 827 23.77 -45.21 39.32
C GLY A 827 24.37 -44.92 40.69
N GLU A 828 24.77 -45.96 41.42
CA GLU A 828 25.39 -45.85 42.74
C GLU A 828 26.76 -45.13 42.70
N SER A 829 27.02 -44.30 43.71
CA SER A 829 28.15 -43.37 43.73
C SER A 829 29.41 -43.89 44.41
N ASP A 830 29.29 -44.75 45.42
CA ASP A 830 30.41 -45.46 46.04
C ASP A 830 30.13 -46.96 45.99
N THR A 831 31.10 -47.73 45.50
CA THR A 831 30.98 -49.19 45.41
C THR A 831 31.96 -49.90 46.35
N ASN A 832 32.80 -49.15 47.07
CA ASN A 832 33.80 -49.72 47.97
C ASN A 832 33.20 -50.17 49.31
N ASN A 833 32.04 -49.63 49.67
CA ASN A 833 31.26 -49.91 50.88
C ASN A 833 30.14 -50.94 50.64
N ASN A 834 30.15 -51.60 49.48
CA ASN A 834 29.09 -52.50 49.02
C ASN A 834 29.31 -53.97 49.34
N SER A 835 30.28 -54.32 50.18
CA SER A 835 30.53 -55.70 50.59
C SER A 835 30.66 -55.82 52.10
N SER A 836 30.15 -56.92 52.65
CA SER A 836 30.28 -57.24 54.07
C SER A 836 30.57 -58.73 54.25
N THR A 837 31.68 -59.01 54.91
CA THR A 837 32.13 -60.36 55.26
C THR A 837 32.07 -60.55 56.77
N VAL A 838 31.53 -61.68 57.22
CA VAL A 838 31.52 -62.06 58.65
C VAL A 838 32.02 -63.49 58.80
N THR A 839 32.79 -63.75 59.86
CA THR A 839 33.25 -65.09 60.24
C THR A 839 32.36 -65.69 61.31
N ASN A 840 31.99 -66.96 61.16
CA ASN A 840 31.29 -67.74 62.18
C ASN A 840 32.11 -68.97 62.55
N THR A 841 32.11 -69.37 63.82
CA THR A 841 32.66 -70.65 64.24
C THR A 841 31.56 -71.70 64.21
N VAL A 842 31.77 -72.76 63.43
CA VAL A 842 30.87 -73.92 63.37
C VAL A 842 31.39 -75.02 64.30
N THR A 843 30.59 -75.42 65.28
CA THR A 843 30.92 -76.48 66.25
C THR A 843 30.24 -77.80 65.92
N LEU A 844 30.79 -78.91 66.46
CA LEU A 844 30.10 -80.20 66.47
C LEU A 844 29.05 -80.23 67.59
N PRO A 845 27.95 -80.98 67.42
CA PRO A 845 27.02 -81.23 68.51
C PRO A 845 27.70 -82.07 69.63
N SER A 846 27.36 -81.81 70.91
CA SER A 846 27.85 -82.57 72.09
C SER A 846 26.69 -83.15 72.92
N ALA A 847 26.97 -84.18 73.74
CA ALA A 847 26.03 -84.75 74.72
C ALA A 847 26.19 -84.04 76.08
N ASP A 848 25.13 -83.98 76.89
CA ASP A 848 25.11 -83.33 78.22
C ASP A 848 24.53 -84.29 79.25
N LEU A 849 25.39 -84.99 79.99
CA LEU A 849 25.01 -86.08 80.90
C LEU A 849 24.94 -85.63 82.36
N SER A 850 23.86 -86.01 83.05
CA SER A 850 23.70 -85.83 84.50
C SER A 850 23.34 -87.15 85.19
N ILE A 851 23.73 -87.30 86.46
CA ILE A 851 23.51 -88.50 87.26
C ILE A 851 22.91 -88.16 88.62
N VAL A 852 21.90 -88.92 89.04
CA VAL A 852 21.27 -88.78 90.36
C VAL A 852 21.17 -90.15 91.03
N LYS A 853 21.65 -90.26 92.27
CA LYS A 853 21.55 -91.46 93.10
C LYS A 853 20.66 -91.20 94.30
N THR A 854 19.60 -91.98 94.45
CA THR A 854 18.66 -91.86 95.58
C THR A 854 18.45 -93.21 96.26
N THR A 855 18.09 -93.16 97.53
CA THR A 855 17.57 -94.31 98.27
C THR A 855 16.28 -93.88 98.95
N ASN A 856 15.33 -94.79 99.06
CA ASN A 856 14.09 -94.57 99.81
C ASN A 856 14.22 -94.99 101.29
N GLN A 857 15.39 -95.47 101.73
CA GLN A 857 15.62 -95.87 103.12
C GLN A 857 16.57 -94.87 103.80
N THR A 858 16.15 -94.35 104.96
CA THR A 858 16.90 -93.33 105.72
C THR A 858 17.70 -93.92 106.88
N SER A 859 17.48 -95.19 107.23
CA SER A 859 18.34 -95.96 108.13
C SER A 859 18.19 -97.46 107.83
N VAL A 860 19.26 -98.22 108.05
CA VAL A 860 19.29 -99.68 107.95
C VAL A 860 20.02 -100.22 109.16
N THR A 861 19.47 -101.27 109.78
CA THR A 861 20.11 -101.95 110.91
C THR A 861 21.28 -102.81 110.42
N PRO A 862 22.32 -103.01 111.25
CA PRO A 862 23.45 -103.88 110.90
C PRO A 862 22.98 -105.26 110.45
N GLY A 863 23.40 -105.67 109.24
CA GLY A 863 22.97 -106.91 108.58
C GLY A 863 21.80 -106.75 107.60
N GLY A 864 21.15 -105.58 107.53
CA GLY A 864 20.11 -105.28 106.53
C GLY A 864 20.66 -104.75 105.20
N THR A 865 19.84 -104.80 104.15
CA THR A 865 20.21 -104.36 102.80
C THR A 865 19.54 -103.03 102.46
N ILE A 866 20.31 -102.04 102.00
CA ILE A 866 19.80 -100.80 101.42
C ILE A 866 19.92 -100.84 99.89
N SER A 867 18.87 -100.42 99.19
CA SER A 867 18.87 -100.28 97.73
C SER A 867 18.98 -98.81 97.33
N TYR A 868 19.86 -98.51 96.37
CA TYR A 868 19.93 -97.20 95.72
C TYR A 868 19.52 -97.32 94.27
N THR A 869 18.74 -96.36 93.78
CA THR A 869 18.47 -96.16 92.35
C THR A 869 19.42 -95.09 91.82
N ILE A 870 20.09 -95.37 90.70
CA ILE A 870 20.92 -94.42 89.97
C ILE A 870 20.27 -94.18 88.61
N THR A 871 19.94 -92.92 88.31
CA THR A 871 19.42 -92.50 87.00
C THR A 871 20.46 -91.62 86.31
N VAL A 872 20.76 -91.92 85.04
CA VAL A 872 21.57 -91.08 84.14
C VAL A 872 20.65 -90.49 83.07
N SER A 873 20.76 -89.19 82.82
CA SER A 873 19.97 -88.45 81.81
C SER A 873 20.87 -87.68 80.87
N ASN A 874 20.56 -87.67 79.56
CA ASN A 874 21.24 -86.84 78.54
C ASN A 874 20.35 -85.69 78.08
N ALA A 875 20.73 -84.46 78.36
CA ALA A 875 20.06 -83.23 77.91
C ALA A 875 20.64 -82.66 76.61
N GLY A 876 21.76 -83.20 76.11
CA GLY A 876 22.43 -82.73 74.90
C GLY A 876 21.91 -83.40 73.62
N PRO A 877 22.01 -82.74 72.45
CA PRO A 877 21.47 -83.25 71.19
C PRO A 877 22.23 -84.45 70.60
N SER A 878 23.41 -84.80 71.15
CA SER A 878 24.15 -85.98 70.69
C SER A 878 23.77 -87.22 71.50
N ASN A 879 23.52 -88.33 70.83
CA ASN A 879 23.28 -89.63 71.49
C ASN A 879 24.56 -90.13 72.20
N VAL A 880 24.41 -90.77 73.36
CA VAL A 880 25.51 -91.41 74.10
C VAL A 880 25.33 -92.92 74.01
N THR A 881 26.29 -93.59 73.37
CA THR A 881 26.33 -95.07 73.21
C THR A 881 27.11 -95.75 74.31
#